data_AF-A0A0F0IAL3-F1
#
_entry.id   AF-A0A0F0IAL3-F1
#
_cell.length_a   1.000
_cell.length_b   1.000
_cell.length_c   1.000
_cell.angle_alpha   90.00
_cell.angle_beta   90.00
_cell.angle_gamma   90.00
#
_symmetry.space_group_name_H-M   'P 1'
#
loop_
_entity.id
_entity.type
_entity.pdbx_description
1 polymer ?
#
loop_
_entity_poly.entity_id
_entity_poly.type
_entity_poly.pdbx_seq_one_letter_code
_entity_poly.pdbx_strand_id
1 'polypeptide(L)'
;MTKSGSVNGDQYLSVPRALAKLACLATEIPGLSFRKELLTNQYKRPLLLGMDSNTSIRSVARPPSISSLEANGASGQSMFRNQPLFRLADIAIAIAIAVTNFPARHLPAERNSQRNNCNRLVINMTSTAPTESQKFLSTRGGDYGLSFETVVLKGLAADGGLFLPHEVPTANDWQSWKDLSYAELAFKIISLYISPSEIPPEDLKGIIERSYSTFRAEDVVPLTHLQDDNLYLLELFHGPSYSFKDCALQFLGNLFEYLLVRKNQGKVGKDRHHLTVVGATSGDTGSAAIYGLRGKKDVSVVILHPKGRVSPIQEAQMTTCTDRNVHNLAVTGTFDDCQDIVKAMFNDPDSNQALKLGAVNSINFSRILAQIVFYFYAYFQLARKSPTFKVGDKVRFVTPTGNFGNILAGYFATKMGLPADKLVVATNENDILHRFWTTGRYEKNPVQEQQADGTVKAEACKETPSPAMDILVSSNFERLMWFLAKEQAAAAGLDDASSKKKAGEEVLAWYQSLKATGGFGPVDKDLLENGRSTFDSDRVSNSETVDTIKSCYQETKYVLDPHSAVAVTVAKRSLAKTGSNVHHISLSTAHPAKFSEVVESALKGEAGFNFDEQVLPDEFKAFAQKETRVTTVENSWEKVREIVKRQAEEDIKAESSA
;
A
#
# COMPACT_ATOMS: atom_id res chain seq x y z
N MET A 1 -7.93 59.71 25.94
CA MET A 1 -7.29 60.57 26.96
C MET A 1 -6.52 59.68 27.94
N THR A 2 -5.56 60.25 28.66
CA THR A 2 -4.99 59.76 29.94
C THR A 2 -6.08 59.57 31.02
N LYS A 3 -5.94 58.87 32.16
CA LYS A 3 -4.90 58.10 32.90
C LYS A 3 -5.67 57.26 33.98
N SER A 4 -5.17 56.33 34.80
CA SER A 4 -3.91 55.57 34.99
C SER A 4 -4.18 54.43 36.01
N GLY A 5 -3.34 53.40 36.07
CA GLY A 5 -3.37 52.39 37.15
C GLY A 5 -1.96 51.84 37.44
N SER A 6 -1.63 51.59 38.71
CA SER A 6 -0.28 51.24 39.19
C SER A 6 -0.23 49.88 39.88
N VAL A 7 0.85 49.12 39.68
CA VAL A 7 1.22 47.95 40.48
C VAL A 7 2.71 48.01 40.82
N ASN A 8 3.09 47.50 41.99
CA ASN A 8 4.45 47.57 42.54
C ASN A 8 5.42 46.55 41.91
N GLY A 9 6.71 46.67 42.24
CA GLY A 9 7.78 45.77 41.82
C GLY A 9 7.95 44.51 42.68
N ASP A 10 9.18 44.00 42.67
CA ASP A 10 9.67 42.78 43.33
C ASP A 10 9.12 41.42 42.88
N GLN A 11 9.84 40.79 41.93
CA GLN A 11 10.52 39.51 42.22
C GLN A 11 11.49 39.08 41.09
N TYR A 12 12.80 39.31 41.29
CA TYR A 12 13.85 38.62 40.52
C TYR A 12 14.06 37.21 41.09
N LEU A 13 13.32 36.22 40.56
CA LEU A 13 13.49 34.81 40.94
C LEU A 13 14.54 34.12 40.05
N SER A 14 15.65 33.71 40.66
CA SER A 14 16.84 33.23 39.98
C SER A 14 16.69 31.86 39.30
N VAL A 15 17.25 31.74 38.09
CA VAL A 15 17.30 30.55 37.22
C VAL A 15 17.63 29.20 37.92
N PRO A 16 18.51 29.10 38.94
CA PRO A 16 18.86 27.81 39.56
C PRO A 16 17.69 26.98 40.12
N ARG A 17 16.54 27.60 40.45
CA ARG A 17 15.36 26.86 40.94
C ARG A 17 14.59 26.09 39.85
N ALA A 18 14.79 26.41 38.57
CA ALA A 18 14.16 25.66 37.48
C ALA A 18 14.84 24.31 37.24
N LEU A 19 16.18 24.29 37.21
CA LEU A 19 16.99 23.09 37.01
C LEU A 19 16.79 22.06 38.14
N ALA A 20 16.62 22.53 39.38
CA ALA A 20 16.36 21.66 40.52
C ALA A 20 15.03 20.87 40.42
N LYS A 21 14.01 21.40 39.71
CA LYS A 21 12.76 20.66 39.48
C LYS A 21 12.88 19.62 38.36
N LEU A 22 13.64 19.91 37.30
CA LEU A 22 13.90 18.95 36.22
C LEU A 22 14.70 17.73 36.71
N ALA A 23 15.66 17.92 37.63
CA ALA A 23 16.42 16.83 38.22
C ALA A 23 15.60 15.88 39.13
N CYS A 24 14.40 16.29 39.56
CA CYS A 24 13.55 15.52 40.49
C CYS A 24 12.43 14.72 39.80
N LEU A 25 12.32 14.81 38.46
CA LEU A 25 11.30 14.14 37.64
C LEU A 25 11.83 12.89 36.90
N ALA A 26 13.08 12.49 37.18
CA ALA A 26 13.77 11.37 36.52
C ALA A 26 13.93 10.12 37.43
N THR A 27 13.16 10.04 38.52
CA THR A 27 13.37 9.04 39.59
C THR A 27 12.20 8.08 39.82
N GLU A 28 11.26 7.96 38.89
CA GLU A 28 10.14 7.00 38.95
C GLU A 28 10.05 6.12 37.69
N ILE A 29 11.15 5.43 37.35
CA ILE A 29 11.13 4.25 36.44
C ILE A 29 11.92 3.11 37.10
N PRO A 30 11.28 2.00 37.53
CA PRO A 30 11.99 0.82 38.01
C PRO A 30 12.75 0.11 36.89
N GLY A 31 13.98 -0.38 37.15
CA GLY A 31 14.65 -1.35 36.26
C GLY A 31 16.18 -1.33 36.20
N LEU A 32 16.84 -0.21 36.50
CA LEU A 32 18.30 -0.04 36.27
C LEU A 32 19.12 0.12 37.56
N SER A 33 19.32 -0.99 38.27
CA SER A 33 20.15 -1.04 39.49
C SER A 33 21.50 -1.72 39.28
N PHE A 34 22.49 -0.99 38.75
CA PHE A 34 23.90 -1.41 38.88
C PHE A 34 24.88 -0.22 38.89
N ARG A 35 25.98 -0.36 39.65
CA ARG A 35 27.12 0.60 39.79
C ARG A 35 26.79 1.94 40.45
N LYS A 36 26.44 1.89 41.74
CA LYS A 36 26.29 3.06 42.63
C LYS A 36 27.59 3.35 43.41
N GLU A 37 28.72 3.56 42.73
CA GLU A 37 30.00 3.88 43.39
C GLU A 37 31.00 4.55 42.40
N LEU A 38 31.23 5.87 42.55
CA LEU A 38 32.40 6.64 42.05
C LEU A 38 32.25 8.18 42.20
N LEU A 39 31.03 8.71 42.30
CA LEU A 39 30.75 10.17 42.23
C LEU A 39 30.63 10.87 43.60
N THR A 40 31.38 10.44 44.61
CA THR A 40 31.27 10.97 45.98
C THR A 40 32.60 11.26 46.69
N ASN A 41 33.67 11.59 45.95
CA ASN A 41 34.88 12.17 46.58
C ASN A 41 35.83 12.91 45.59
N GLN A 42 35.54 14.15 45.17
CA GLN A 42 36.58 15.11 44.71
C GLN A 42 36.18 16.61 44.58
N TYR A 43 35.35 17.17 45.47
CA TYR A 43 35.04 18.62 45.46
C TYR A 43 35.20 19.30 46.84
N LYS A 44 36.46 19.53 47.26
CA LYS A 44 36.81 20.41 48.40
C LYS A 44 38.17 21.12 48.24
N ARG A 45 38.19 22.25 47.51
CA ARG A 45 38.86 23.56 47.83
C ARG A 45 39.22 24.35 46.55
N PRO A 46 39.19 25.70 46.58
CA PRO A 46 39.64 26.58 45.48
C PRO A 46 41.02 27.23 45.74
N LEU A 47 41.67 27.81 44.71
CA LEU A 47 42.28 29.17 44.65
C LEU A 47 43.40 29.34 43.59
N LEU A 48 43.39 30.52 42.94
CA LEU A 48 44.51 31.36 42.44
C LEU A 48 45.51 30.91 41.33
N LEU A 49 45.39 31.60 40.18
CA LEU A 49 46.39 32.43 39.44
C LEU A 49 47.88 32.04 39.30
N GLY A 50 48.38 32.20 38.06
CA GLY A 50 49.78 32.18 37.60
C GLY A 50 49.81 31.64 36.16
N MET A 51 49.84 32.43 35.08
CA MET A 51 50.92 33.28 34.53
C MET A 51 52.24 32.56 34.23
N ASP A 52 52.56 32.53 32.91
CA ASP A 52 53.87 32.41 32.21
C ASP A 52 53.68 31.52 30.96
N SER A 53 53.65 32.03 29.71
CA SER A 53 54.68 32.72 28.91
C SER A 53 55.69 31.77 28.24
N ASN A 54 55.48 31.43 26.96
CA ASN A 54 56.46 31.74 25.92
C ASN A 54 56.01 31.47 24.47
N THR A 55 56.34 32.45 23.63
CA THR A 55 56.57 32.51 22.18
C THR A 55 56.95 31.23 21.42
N SER A 56 56.43 31.10 20.18
CA SER A 56 57.28 31.10 18.98
C SER A 56 56.51 31.61 17.74
N ILE A 57 57.23 32.04 16.68
CA ILE A 57 56.69 32.75 15.50
C ILE A 57 57.24 32.12 14.20
N ARG A 58 56.36 31.96 13.19
CA ARG A 58 56.60 31.99 11.72
C ARG A 58 55.22 31.92 11.03
N SER A 59 54.76 32.79 10.12
CA SER A 59 55.33 33.40 8.89
C SER A 59 55.61 32.36 7.79
N VAL A 60 55.13 32.42 6.54
CA VAL A 60 54.41 33.47 5.73
C VAL A 60 53.18 32.75 5.06
N ALA A 61 52.37 33.18 4.07
CA ALA A 61 52.32 34.29 3.11
C ALA A 61 50.88 34.60 2.57
N ARG A 62 50.76 35.69 1.80
CA ARG A 62 49.64 36.15 0.92
C ARG A 62 50.23 37.21 -0.05
N PRO A 63 49.50 37.70 -1.08
CA PRO A 63 48.74 37.04 -2.15
C PRO A 63 49.31 37.47 -3.55
N PRO A 64 48.56 37.33 -4.66
CA PRO A 64 47.84 38.47 -5.29
C PRO A 64 46.38 38.10 -5.67
N SER A 65 45.34 38.93 -5.92
CA SER A 65 45.12 40.35 -6.32
C SER A 65 45.27 40.70 -7.82
N ILE A 66 44.43 41.50 -8.51
CA ILE A 66 43.08 42.10 -8.28
C ILE A 66 42.58 42.65 -9.66
N SER A 67 41.28 42.55 -10.01
CA SER A 67 40.57 43.41 -11.00
C SER A 67 39.13 42.90 -11.27
N SER A 68 38.07 43.69 -11.49
CA SER A 68 37.86 45.17 -11.36
C SER A 68 36.40 45.57 -11.67
N LEU A 69 35.84 46.56 -10.93
CA LEU A 69 34.75 47.51 -11.34
C LEU A 69 33.33 46.92 -11.60
N GLU A 70 32.16 47.56 -11.34
CA GLU A 70 31.73 48.92 -10.92
C GLU A 70 30.57 48.88 -9.85
N ALA A 71 29.88 49.96 -9.44
CA ALA A 71 30.35 51.11 -8.63
C ALA A 71 29.27 52.19 -8.21
N ASN A 72 27.94 51.96 -8.26
CA ASN A 72 26.88 52.96 -7.93
C ASN A 72 25.84 52.41 -6.92
N GLY A 73 25.23 53.16 -5.97
CA GLY A 73 25.39 54.56 -5.51
C GLY A 73 24.50 54.86 -4.27
N ALA A 74 24.88 55.83 -3.42
CA ALA A 74 24.35 56.19 -2.07
C ALA A 74 22.81 56.23 -1.87
N SER A 75 22.22 56.02 -0.67
CA SER A 75 22.41 56.69 0.66
C SER A 75 21.82 55.80 1.80
N GLY A 76 22.13 55.89 3.11
CA GLY A 76 22.21 57.01 4.07
C GLY A 76 20.88 57.11 4.87
N GLN A 77 20.77 57.03 6.21
CA GLN A 77 21.74 57.10 7.34
C GLN A 77 21.30 56.27 8.58
N SER A 78 22.17 56.28 9.61
CA SER A 78 21.94 56.05 11.06
C SER A 78 22.17 54.64 11.64
N MET A 79 22.96 54.62 12.73
CA MET A 79 23.14 53.48 13.62
C MET A 79 22.28 53.68 14.88
N PHE A 80 21.80 52.62 15.51
CA PHE A 80 21.95 52.46 16.97
C PHE A 80 21.85 50.98 17.40
N ARG A 81 22.43 50.69 18.57
CA ARG A 81 22.69 49.37 19.18
C ARG A 81 21.47 48.44 19.25
N ASN A 82 21.68 47.14 18.99
CA ASN A 82 21.69 46.10 20.05
C ASN A 82 22.21 44.74 19.53
N GLN A 83 22.68 43.88 20.45
CA GLN A 83 23.13 42.52 20.15
C GLN A 83 21.97 41.50 20.23
N PRO A 84 22.01 40.39 19.49
CA PRO A 84 20.99 39.34 19.55
C PRO A 84 21.11 38.49 20.82
N LEU A 85 19.99 37.92 21.28
CA LEU A 85 19.97 36.90 22.32
C LEU A 85 20.56 35.59 21.79
N PHE A 86 21.44 34.94 22.58
CA PHE A 86 21.80 33.54 22.40
C PHE A 86 20.54 32.66 22.46
N ARG A 87 20.45 31.64 21.60
CA ARG A 87 19.33 30.69 21.61
C ARG A 87 19.70 29.47 22.44
N LEU A 88 18.69 28.83 23.05
CA LEU A 88 18.87 27.60 23.85
C LEU A 88 19.55 26.44 23.08
N ALA A 89 19.49 26.45 21.75
CA ALA A 89 20.20 25.51 20.88
C ALA A 89 21.74 25.59 21.03
N ASP A 90 22.30 26.78 21.21
CA ASP A 90 23.75 26.99 21.27
C ASP A 90 24.36 26.31 22.52
N ILE A 91 23.59 26.32 23.62
CA ILE A 91 23.94 25.65 24.89
C ILE A 91 23.86 24.13 24.75
N ALA A 92 22.87 23.60 24.02
CA ALA A 92 22.75 22.16 23.78
C ALA A 92 23.93 21.63 22.94
N ILE A 93 24.38 22.39 21.93
CA ILE A 93 25.55 22.07 21.11
C ILE A 93 26.83 22.08 21.97
N ALA A 94 27.00 23.07 22.83
CA ALA A 94 28.16 23.14 23.75
C ALA A 94 28.21 21.92 24.70
N ILE A 95 27.07 21.45 25.21
CA ILE A 95 26.99 20.26 26.06
C ILE A 95 27.35 18.99 25.27
N ALA A 96 26.87 18.83 24.04
CA ALA A 96 27.21 17.68 23.20
C ALA A 96 28.73 17.59 22.88
N ILE A 97 29.38 18.73 22.67
CA ILE A 97 30.83 18.82 22.43
C ILE A 97 31.63 18.54 23.72
N ALA A 98 31.13 18.93 24.88
CA ALA A 98 31.77 18.66 26.17
C ALA A 98 31.75 17.17 26.58
N VAL A 99 30.71 16.42 26.21
CA VAL A 99 30.55 14.99 26.54
C VAL A 99 31.45 14.06 25.71
N THR A 100 31.99 14.53 24.58
CA THR A 100 32.68 13.67 23.60
C THR A 100 34.21 13.65 23.69
N ASN A 101 34.84 14.47 24.55
CA ASN A 101 36.31 14.60 24.62
C ASN A 101 36.90 14.25 26.00
N PHE A 102 37.35 13.00 26.15
CA PHE A 102 38.26 12.56 27.22
C PHE A 102 39.45 11.79 26.61
N PRO A 103 40.71 12.14 26.90
CA PRO A 103 41.88 11.54 26.25
C PRO A 103 42.25 10.18 26.85
N ALA A 104 42.08 9.10 26.10
CA ALA A 104 42.57 7.77 26.47
C ALA A 104 44.05 7.59 26.11
N ARG A 105 44.88 7.16 27.08
CA ARG A 105 46.26 6.71 26.81
C ARG A 105 46.28 5.22 26.43
N HIS A 106 47.09 4.89 25.43
CA HIS A 106 47.56 3.57 24.98
C HIS A 106 46.74 2.30 25.28
N LEU A 107 46.26 1.63 24.23
CA LEU A 107 46.48 0.19 23.88
C LEU A 107 45.82 -0.08 22.49
N PRO A 108 46.03 -1.25 21.82
CA PRO A 108 46.14 -1.31 20.35
C PRO A 108 44.83 -1.35 19.55
N ALA A 109 44.98 -1.20 18.23
CA ALA A 109 43.91 -0.89 17.28
C ALA A 109 43.23 -2.14 16.68
N GLU A 110 42.11 -2.57 17.26
CA GLU A 110 41.22 -3.56 16.63
C GLU A 110 39.74 -3.34 17.02
N ARG A 111 39.21 -2.11 16.83
CA ARG A 111 37.80 -1.79 17.16
C ARG A 111 37.13 -0.64 16.38
N ASN A 112 37.65 -0.26 15.21
CA ASN A 112 37.12 0.89 14.44
C ASN A 112 35.98 0.58 13.44
N SER A 113 35.77 -0.68 13.04
CA SER A 113 34.66 -1.05 12.13
C SER A 113 33.29 -0.93 12.81
N GLN A 114 33.13 -1.50 14.01
CA GLN A 114 31.85 -1.53 14.73
C GLN A 114 31.37 -0.14 15.20
N ARG A 115 32.29 0.78 15.56
CA ARG A 115 31.90 2.14 15.98
C ARG A 115 31.27 2.96 14.85
N ASN A 116 31.74 2.80 13.61
CA ASN A 116 31.15 3.51 12.47
C ASN A 116 29.73 3.02 12.16
N ASN A 117 29.46 1.70 12.28
CA ASN A 117 28.08 1.19 12.15
C ASN A 117 27.18 1.65 13.30
N CYS A 118 27.68 1.67 14.54
CA CYS A 118 26.90 2.09 15.70
C CYS A 118 26.49 3.57 15.60
N ASN A 119 27.41 4.47 15.21
CA ASN A 119 27.09 5.87 14.96
C ASN A 119 26.11 6.07 13.79
N ARG A 120 26.19 5.23 12.74
CA ARG A 120 25.22 5.25 11.62
C ARG A 120 23.81 4.84 12.05
N LEU A 121 23.69 3.87 12.96
CA LEU A 121 22.40 3.45 13.52
C LEU A 121 21.76 4.56 14.37
N VAL A 122 22.54 5.21 15.24
CA VAL A 122 22.02 6.21 16.20
C VAL A 122 21.58 7.50 15.50
N ILE A 123 22.27 7.94 14.44
CA ILE A 123 21.94 9.19 13.72
C ILE A 123 20.61 9.11 12.95
N ASN A 124 20.15 7.92 12.56
CA ASN A 124 18.88 7.78 11.83
C ASN A 124 17.62 7.89 12.72
N MET A 125 17.73 7.86 14.04
CA MET A 125 16.57 8.00 14.95
C MET A 125 16.18 9.47 15.24
N THR A 126 16.80 10.45 14.57
CA THR A 126 16.53 11.89 14.77
C THR A 126 15.96 12.63 13.56
N SER A 127 15.71 11.96 12.42
CA SER A 127 14.96 12.57 11.32
C SER A 127 13.46 12.40 11.51
N THR A 128 12.75 13.49 11.79
CA THR A 128 11.28 13.55 11.77
C THR A 128 10.71 13.82 10.38
N ALA A 129 11.55 14.06 9.38
CA ALA A 129 11.15 14.28 8.01
C ALA A 129 10.93 12.94 7.27
N PRO A 130 9.79 12.75 6.56
CA PRO A 130 9.54 11.56 5.75
C PRO A 130 10.60 11.34 4.67
N THR A 131 10.91 10.07 4.39
CA THR A 131 11.76 9.64 3.26
C THR A 131 11.01 9.75 1.93
N GLU A 132 11.70 9.58 0.79
CA GLU A 132 11.05 9.54 -0.53
C GLU A 132 10.10 8.34 -0.69
N SER A 133 10.33 7.23 0.01
CA SER A 133 9.39 6.10 0.07
C SER A 133 8.14 6.35 0.91
N GLN A 134 8.15 7.40 1.73
CA GLN A 134 7.04 7.86 2.58
C GLN A 134 6.37 9.13 2.01
N LYS A 135 6.73 9.55 0.79
CA LYS A 135 6.10 10.66 0.05
C LYS A 135 5.52 10.14 -1.25
N PHE A 136 4.40 10.71 -1.69
CA PHE A 136 3.63 10.17 -2.80
C PHE A 136 3.33 11.20 -3.89
N LEU A 137 3.28 10.73 -5.13
CA LEU A 137 2.99 11.49 -6.33
C LEU A 137 1.91 10.79 -7.19
N SER A 138 1.29 11.53 -8.12
CA SER A 138 0.41 10.98 -9.14
C SER A 138 1.21 10.44 -10.34
N THR A 139 0.80 9.29 -10.87
CA THR A 139 1.28 8.75 -12.16
C THR A 139 1.17 9.71 -13.34
N ARG A 140 0.39 10.81 -13.25
CA ARG A 140 0.24 11.83 -14.30
C ARG A 140 0.81 13.20 -13.95
N GLY A 141 1.49 13.30 -12.80
CA GLY A 141 2.31 14.47 -12.42
C GLY A 141 1.59 15.68 -11.81
N GLY A 142 0.26 15.65 -11.65
CA GLY A 142 -0.53 16.79 -11.10
C GLY A 142 -0.57 16.89 -9.57
N ASP A 143 -0.29 15.81 -8.85
CA ASP A 143 -0.13 15.76 -7.38
C ASP A 143 1.31 15.26 -7.07
N TYR A 144 2.02 15.87 -6.10
CA TYR A 144 3.40 15.50 -5.74
C TYR A 144 3.68 15.80 -4.25
N GLY A 145 4.56 15.03 -3.61
CA GLY A 145 4.97 15.25 -2.21
C GLY A 145 3.89 15.04 -1.16
N LEU A 146 2.84 14.28 -1.49
CA LEU A 146 1.72 14.00 -0.59
C LEU A 146 2.11 13.03 0.54
N SER A 147 1.40 13.13 1.65
CA SER A 147 1.53 12.25 2.81
C SER A 147 0.75 10.93 2.62
N PHE A 148 1.07 9.90 3.41
CA PHE A 148 0.36 8.62 3.39
C PHE A 148 -1.13 8.77 3.77
N GLU A 149 -1.48 9.51 4.84
CA GLU A 149 -2.88 9.83 5.19
C GLU A 149 -3.60 10.49 4.00
N THR A 150 -2.93 11.43 3.33
CA THR A 150 -3.51 12.17 2.21
C THR A 150 -3.85 11.25 1.04
N VAL A 151 -2.94 10.34 0.69
CA VAL A 151 -3.13 9.36 -0.40
C VAL A 151 -4.20 8.34 -0.06
N VAL A 152 -4.22 7.84 1.18
CA VAL A 152 -5.21 6.85 1.62
C VAL A 152 -6.61 7.44 1.59
N LEU A 153 -6.80 8.66 2.11
CA LEU A 153 -8.10 9.33 2.16
C LEU A 153 -8.56 9.87 0.79
N LYS A 154 -7.66 10.34 -0.09
CA LYS A 154 -8.01 10.74 -1.47
C LYS A 154 -8.35 9.53 -2.35
N GLY A 155 -7.56 8.45 -2.28
CA GLY A 155 -7.67 7.26 -3.14
C GLY A 155 -7.26 7.45 -4.61
N LEU A 156 -7.61 8.59 -5.22
CA LEU A 156 -7.29 9.00 -6.59
C LEU A 156 -6.68 10.42 -6.60
N ALA A 157 -5.80 10.71 -7.56
CA ALA A 157 -5.21 12.04 -7.73
C ALA A 157 -6.14 13.03 -8.44
N ALA A 158 -5.89 14.33 -8.28
CA ALA A 158 -6.72 15.40 -8.86
C ALA A 158 -6.71 15.44 -10.41
N ASP A 159 -5.65 14.90 -11.02
CA ASP A 159 -5.51 14.66 -12.47
C ASP A 159 -6.14 13.32 -12.93
N GLY A 160 -6.87 12.65 -12.01
CA GLY A 160 -7.43 11.31 -12.18
C GLY A 160 -6.39 10.19 -12.26
N GLY A 161 -5.11 10.48 -11.98
CA GLY A 161 -4.02 9.52 -11.92
C GLY A 161 -3.99 8.75 -10.60
N LEU A 162 -3.03 7.84 -10.48
CA LEU A 162 -2.90 6.90 -9.38
C LEU A 162 -1.70 7.26 -8.50
N PHE A 163 -1.86 7.18 -7.18
CA PHE A 163 -0.76 7.50 -6.26
C PHE A 163 0.29 6.39 -6.19
N LEU A 164 1.57 6.76 -6.19
CA LEU A 164 2.68 5.85 -5.89
C LEU A 164 3.77 6.58 -5.08
N PRO A 165 4.60 5.88 -4.28
CA PRO A 165 5.67 6.52 -3.54
C PRO A 165 6.72 7.05 -4.52
N HIS A 166 7.43 8.13 -4.17
CA HIS A 166 8.45 8.69 -5.05
C HIS A 166 9.53 7.64 -5.41
N GLU A 167 9.88 6.78 -4.45
CA GLU A 167 10.85 5.69 -4.58
C GLU A 167 10.37 4.41 -3.86
N VAL A 168 10.61 3.24 -4.46
CA VAL A 168 10.41 1.95 -3.79
C VAL A 168 11.56 1.74 -2.77
N PRO A 169 11.27 1.51 -1.48
CA PRO A 169 12.30 1.36 -0.45
C PRO A 169 13.07 0.04 -0.60
N THR A 170 14.38 0.05 -0.40
CA THR A 170 15.14 -1.20 -0.26
C THR A 170 14.86 -1.85 1.10
N ALA A 171 14.42 -3.11 1.09
CA ALA A 171 14.20 -3.91 2.30
C ALA A 171 15.54 -4.43 2.84
N ASN A 172 16.29 -3.57 3.52
CA ASN A 172 17.56 -3.96 4.14
C ASN A 172 17.36 -5.09 5.16
N ASP A 173 18.29 -6.05 5.15
CA ASP A 173 18.30 -7.24 6.01
C ASP A 173 17.03 -8.12 5.94
N TRP A 174 16.28 -8.10 4.83
CA TRP A 174 15.02 -8.84 4.67
C TRP A 174 15.14 -10.35 4.95
N GLN A 175 16.31 -10.95 4.71
CA GLN A 175 16.57 -12.37 4.98
C GLN A 175 16.43 -12.72 6.47
N SER A 176 16.59 -11.73 7.37
CA SER A 176 16.36 -11.91 8.81
C SER A 176 14.87 -12.03 9.18
N TRP A 177 13.95 -11.68 8.27
CA TRP A 177 12.51 -11.71 8.51
C TRP A 177 11.89 -13.10 8.25
N LYS A 178 12.69 -14.09 7.85
CA LYS A 178 12.25 -15.43 7.40
C LYS A 178 11.48 -16.25 8.44
N ASP A 179 11.61 -15.91 9.72
CA ASP A 179 11.00 -16.60 10.86
C ASP A 179 9.89 -15.77 11.54
N LEU A 180 9.55 -14.60 11.00
CA LEU A 180 8.49 -13.74 11.53
C LEU A 180 7.10 -14.27 11.20
N SER A 181 6.12 -13.99 12.07
CA SER A 181 4.71 -14.14 11.77
C SER A 181 4.26 -13.19 10.65
N TYR A 182 3.09 -13.47 10.05
CA TYR A 182 2.53 -12.61 9.00
C TYR A 182 2.32 -11.15 9.48
N ALA A 183 1.87 -10.95 10.72
CA ALA A 183 1.65 -9.63 11.30
C ALA A 183 2.96 -8.86 11.55
N GLU A 184 3.99 -9.53 12.07
CA GLU A 184 5.32 -8.91 12.25
C GLU A 184 5.98 -8.56 10.90
N LEU A 185 5.86 -9.43 9.91
CA LEU A 185 6.36 -9.19 8.55
C LEU A 185 5.58 -8.04 7.88
N ALA A 186 4.26 -7.98 8.04
CA ALA A 186 3.45 -6.85 7.61
C ALA A 186 3.94 -5.56 8.25
N PHE A 187 4.20 -5.55 9.56
CA PHE A 187 4.74 -4.37 10.25
C PHE A 187 6.11 -3.95 9.70
N LYS A 188 7.03 -4.89 9.43
CA LYS A 188 8.34 -4.59 8.80
C LYS A 188 8.19 -3.93 7.43
N ILE A 189 7.35 -4.49 6.57
CA ILE A 189 7.16 -4.04 5.19
C ILE A 189 6.42 -2.70 5.15
N ILE A 190 5.31 -2.59 5.87
CA ILE A 190 4.40 -1.43 5.82
C ILE A 190 5.07 -0.18 6.42
N SER A 191 5.88 -0.34 7.46
CA SER A 191 6.64 0.77 8.09
C SER A 191 7.64 1.48 7.15
N LEU A 192 8.04 0.84 6.03
CA LEU A 192 8.94 1.48 5.05
C LEU A 192 8.23 2.54 4.20
N TYR A 193 6.89 2.52 4.14
CA TYR A 193 6.06 3.40 3.31
C TYR A 193 5.24 4.42 4.11
N ILE A 194 5.23 4.30 5.44
CA ILE A 194 4.49 5.19 6.35
C ILE A 194 5.49 5.88 7.29
N SER A 195 5.42 7.20 7.40
CA SER A 195 6.23 7.92 8.39
C SER A 195 5.75 7.61 9.83
N PRO A 196 6.65 7.36 10.79
CA PRO A 196 6.31 7.30 12.21
C PRO A 196 5.65 8.59 12.75
N SER A 197 5.78 9.72 12.04
CA SER A 197 5.07 10.96 12.34
C SER A 197 3.62 10.99 11.83
N GLU A 198 3.27 10.11 10.87
CA GLU A 198 1.91 9.96 10.34
C GLU A 198 1.14 8.82 11.01
N ILE A 199 1.80 7.71 11.38
CA ILE A 199 1.22 6.65 12.23
C ILE A 199 2.33 6.14 13.17
N PRO A 200 2.20 6.28 14.50
CA PRO A 200 3.14 5.72 15.46
C PRO A 200 3.32 4.20 15.32
N PRO A 201 4.50 3.64 15.63
CA PRO A 201 4.77 2.20 15.48
C PRO A 201 3.78 1.29 16.22
N GLU A 202 3.36 1.64 17.43
CA GLU A 202 2.43 0.82 18.22
C GLU A 202 0.99 0.89 17.68
N ASP A 203 0.56 2.07 17.20
CA ASP A 203 -0.72 2.23 16.51
C ASP A 203 -0.77 1.37 15.24
N LEU A 204 0.34 1.36 14.47
CA LEU A 204 0.47 0.58 13.24
C LEU A 204 0.44 -0.93 13.50
N LYS A 205 1.13 -1.42 14.55
CA LYS A 205 1.01 -2.82 15.00
C LYS A 205 -0.43 -3.18 15.31
N GLY A 206 -1.10 -2.39 16.15
CA GLY A 206 -2.49 -2.65 16.53
C GLY A 206 -3.47 -2.62 15.35
N ILE A 207 -3.24 -1.77 14.34
CA ILE A 207 -3.99 -1.79 13.07
C ILE A 207 -3.77 -3.12 12.35
N ILE A 208 -2.52 -3.56 12.20
CA ILE A 208 -2.13 -4.78 11.48
C ILE A 208 -2.66 -6.04 12.18
N GLU A 209 -2.50 -6.13 13.50
CA GLU A 209 -3.00 -7.24 14.32
C GLU A 209 -4.51 -7.43 14.16
N ARG A 210 -5.31 -6.36 14.32
CA ARG A 210 -6.77 -6.39 14.10
C ARG A 210 -7.18 -6.68 12.65
N SER A 211 -6.29 -6.42 11.68
CA SER A 211 -6.59 -6.64 10.26
C SER A 211 -6.37 -8.08 9.82
N TYR A 212 -5.46 -8.80 10.48
CA TYR A 212 -5.14 -10.18 10.12
C TYR A 212 -5.69 -11.20 11.13
N SER A 213 -6.14 -10.77 12.33
CA SER A 213 -6.88 -11.62 13.28
C SER A 213 -8.26 -12.08 12.79
N THR A 214 -8.74 -11.59 11.64
CA THR A 214 -10.02 -12.00 11.02
C THR A 214 -9.87 -13.14 10.00
N PHE A 215 -8.65 -13.68 9.84
CA PHE A 215 -8.37 -14.82 8.96
C PHE A 215 -8.51 -16.14 9.71
N ARG A 216 -9.03 -17.16 9.03
CA ARG A 216 -9.30 -18.49 9.60
C ARG A 216 -8.09 -19.42 9.64
N ALA A 217 -7.02 -19.10 8.90
CA ALA A 217 -5.75 -19.83 8.92
C ALA A 217 -4.73 -19.11 9.80
N GLU A 218 -4.00 -19.86 10.64
CA GLU A 218 -2.96 -19.34 11.54
C GLU A 218 -1.82 -18.63 10.79
N ASP A 219 -1.39 -19.20 9.65
CA ASP A 219 -0.42 -18.60 8.72
C ASP A 219 -0.94 -17.35 7.98
N VAL A 220 -2.22 -16.99 8.14
CA VAL A 220 -3.00 -15.99 7.37
C VAL A 220 -3.18 -16.36 5.90
N VAL A 221 -2.10 -16.73 5.21
CA VAL A 221 -2.04 -17.14 3.80
C VAL A 221 -1.13 -18.37 3.63
N PRO A 222 -1.61 -19.58 3.92
CA PRO A 222 -0.80 -20.79 3.85
C PRO A 222 -0.36 -21.11 2.42
N LEU A 223 0.88 -21.61 2.29
CA LEU A 223 1.45 -22.13 1.05
C LEU A 223 1.30 -23.65 1.02
N THR A 224 0.46 -24.15 0.12
CA THR A 224 0.20 -25.58 -0.10
C THR A 224 1.05 -26.11 -1.25
N HIS A 225 1.42 -27.38 -1.20
CA HIS A 225 2.17 -28.08 -2.25
C HIS A 225 1.22 -29.10 -2.88
N LEU A 226 0.98 -29.00 -4.19
CA LEU A 226 -0.13 -29.74 -4.83
C LEU A 226 0.24 -31.18 -5.23
N GLN A 227 1.48 -31.39 -5.65
CA GLN A 227 2.01 -32.66 -6.16
C GLN A 227 3.54 -32.66 -6.04
N ASP A 228 4.22 -33.79 -6.27
CA ASP A 228 5.69 -33.94 -6.16
C ASP A 228 6.49 -33.26 -7.31
N ASP A 229 6.09 -32.04 -7.70
CA ASP A 229 6.85 -31.15 -8.57
C ASP A 229 7.30 -29.89 -7.80
N ASN A 230 7.65 -28.82 -8.51
CA ASN A 230 8.06 -27.54 -7.93
C ASN A 230 6.96 -26.46 -8.03
N LEU A 231 5.68 -26.86 -8.06
CA LEU A 231 4.50 -25.98 -8.05
C LEU A 231 3.84 -25.90 -6.66
N TYR A 232 3.91 -24.72 -6.06
CA TYR A 232 3.26 -24.39 -4.80
C TYR A 232 2.08 -23.44 -5.05
N LEU A 233 1.03 -23.56 -4.25
CA LEU A 233 -0.19 -22.76 -4.32
C LEU A 233 -0.32 -21.92 -3.06
N LEU A 234 -0.36 -20.58 -3.20
CA LEU A 234 -0.54 -19.65 -2.11
C LEU A 234 -2.03 -19.37 -1.91
N GLU A 235 -2.59 -19.82 -0.78
CA GLU A 235 -4.02 -19.70 -0.49
C GLU A 235 -4.34 -18.33 0.14
N LEU A 236 -4.85 -17.40 -0.68
CA LEU A 236 -5.16 -16.04 -0.24
C LEU A 236 -6.62 -15.87 0.25
N PHE A 237 -7.39 -16.95 0.33
CA PHE A 237 -8.85 -16.94 0.55
C PHE A 237 -9.28 -17.21 2.01
N HIS A 238 -8.37 -17.18 2.97
CA HIS A 238 -8.69 -17.47 4.38
C HIS A 238 -9.29 -16.28 5.15
N GLY A 239 -9.39 -15.11 4.54
CA GLY A 239 -10.04 -13.92 5.09
C GLY A 239 -11.58 -13.92 4.98
N PRO A 240 -12.28 -12.97 5.62
CA PRO A 240 -13.73 -13.07 5.84
C PRO A 240 -14.59 -13.22 4.58
N SER A 241 -14.28 -12.53 3.47
CA SER A 241 -15.02 -12.66 2.20
C SER A 241 -14.63 -13.89 1.37
N TYR A 242 -13.71 -14.71 1.87
CA TYR A 242 -13.10 -15.85 1.18
C TYR A 242 -12.37 -15.41 -0.11
N SER A 243 -11.62 -14.30 -0.05
CA SER A 243 -10.90 -13.72 -1.20
C SER A 243 -9.53 -13.12 -0.84
N PHE A 244 -8.64 -13.05 -1.83
CA PHE A 244 -7.38 -12.29 -1.69
C PHE A 244 -7.57 -10.79 -1.44
N LYS A 245 -8.79 -10.27 -1.67
CA LYS A 245 -9.10 -8.85 -1.46
C LYS A 245 -9.19 -8.54 0.04
N ASP A 246 -9.51 -9.52 0.89
CA ASP A 246 -9.49 -9.39 2.35
C ASP A 246 -8.10 -8.95 2.85
N CYS A 247 -7.01 -9.49 2.28
CA CYS A 247 -5.62 -9.17 2.66
C CYS A 247 -5.31 -7.67 2.57
N ALA A 248 -6.02 -6.95 1.70
CA ALA A 248 -5.92 -5.51 1.49
C ALA A 248 -7.02 -4.72 2.21
N LEU A 249 -8.25 -5.24 2.25
CA LEU A 249 -9.43 -4.49 2.68
C LEU A 249 -9.68 -4.54 4.18
N GLN A 250 -9.25 -5.60 4.86
CA GLN A 250 -9.19 -5.62 6.34
C GLN A 250 -8.21 -4.54 6.85
N PHE A 251 -7.06 -4.39 6.18
CA PHE A 251 -6.08 -3.35 6.49
C PHE A 251 -6.61 -1.94 6.19
N LEU A 252 -7.12 -1.71 4.98
CA LEU A 252 -7.68 -0.40 4.59
C LEU A 252 -8.83 0.04 5.50
N GLY A 253 -9.72 -0.87 5.92
CA GLY A 253 -10.83 -0.52 6.82
C GLY A 253 -10.39 -0.11 8.22
N ASN A 254 -9.47 -0.84 8.84
CA ASN A 254 -8.87 -0.45 10.13
C ASN A 254 -8.07 0.87 10.01
N LEU A 255 -7.44 1.11 8.85
CA LEU A 255 -6.69 2.33 8.57
C LEU A 255 -7.59 3.55 8.35
N PHE A 256 -8.69 3.43 7.60
CA PHE A 256 -9.67 4.51 7.46
C PHE A 256 -10.24 4.94 8.82
N GLU A 257 -10.69 3.97 9.63
CA GLU A 257 -11.21 4.22 10.99
C GLU A 257 -10.19 4.95 11.85
N TYR A 258 -8.93 4.49 11.89
CA TYR A 258 -7.87 5.15 12.65
C TYR A 258 -7.66 6.61 12.22
N LEU A 259 -7.54 6.85 10.91
CA LEU A 259 -7.29 8.18 10.36
C LEU A 259 -8.48 9.12 10.60
N LEU A 260 -9.72 8.66 10.40
CA LEU A 260 -10.94 9.47 10.57
C LEU A 260 -11.22 9.77 12.05
N VAL A 261 -11.15 8.77 12.93
CA VAL A 261 -11.31 8.96 14.38
C VAL A 261 -10.28 9.96 14.91
N ARG A 262 -9.01 9.88 14.46
CA ARG A 262 -7.99 10.88 14.79
C ARG A 262 -8.35 12.27 14.24
N LYS A 263 -8.74 12.36 12.97
CA LYS A 263 -9.11 13.62 12.29
C LYS A 263 -10.36 14.28 12.90
N ASN A 264 -11.17 13.52 13.64
CA ASN A 264 -12.40 13.95 14.30
C ASN A 264 -12.25 14.17 15.81
N GLN A 265 -11.04 14.06 16.37
CA GLN A 265 -10.77 14.44 17.76
C GLN A 265 -11.15 15.92 17.99
N GLY A 266 -12.01 16.17 18.96
CA GLY A 266 -12.54 17.51 19.27
C GLY A 266 -13.56 18.07 18.28
N LYS A 267 -14.01 17.29 17.27
CA LYS A 267 -15.00 17.74 16.27
C LYS A 267 -16.38 17.11 16.50
N VAL A 268 -17.42 17.93 16.34
CA VAL A 268 -18.83 17.56 16.59
C VAL A 268 -19.73 18.01 15.45
N GLY A 269 -20.84 17.30 15.24
CA GLY A 269 -21.81 17.64 14.20
C GLY A 269 -21.19 17.76 12.81
N LYS A 270 -21.49 18.87 12.11
CA LYS A 270 -21.09 19.11 10.71
C LYS A 270 -19.57 19.28 10.49
N ASP A 271 -18.79 19.48 11.55
CA ASP A 271 -17.33 19.61 11.44
C ASP A 271 -16.62 18.24 11.40
N ARG A 272 -17.33 17.13 11.71
CA ARG A 272 -16.79 15.78 11.57
C ARG A 272 -16.58 15.41 10.10
N HIS A 273 -15.49 14.72 9.82
CA HIS A 273 -15.23 14.09 8.53
C HIS A 273 -15.81 12.67 8.55
N HIS A 274 -16.93 12.48 7.84
CA HIS A 274 -17.44 11.15 7.49
C HIS A 274 -16.91 10.74 6.11
N LEU A 275 -16.74 9.44 5.86
CA LEU A 275 -16.35 8.89 4.57
C LEU A 275 -17.49 8.00 4.03
N THR A 276 -18.19 8.46 3.00
CA THR A 276 -19.21 7.64 2.35
C THR A 276 -18.59 6.84 1.22
N VAL A 277 -18.26 5.57 1.49
CA VAL A 277 -17.76 4.66 0.46
C VAL A 277 -18.92 4.23 -0.44
N VAL A 278 -18.74 4.37 -1.75
CA VAL A 278 -19.70 3.87 -2.75
C VAL A 278 -18.95 3.05 -3.80
N GLY A 279 -19.47 1.87 -4.14
CA GLY A 279 -18.87 0.98 -5.14
C GLY A 279 -19.90 0.08 -5.83
N ALA A 280 -19.53 -0.46 -6.99
CA ALA A 280 -20.33 -1.42 -7.76
C ALA A 280 -19.66 -2.80 -7.76
N THR A 281 -20.44 -3.88 -7.81
CA THR A 281 -19.88 -5.24 -7.88
C THR A 281 -20.73 -6.23 -8.68
N SER A 282 -20.05 -7.23 -9.24
CA SER A 282 -20.61 -8.52 -9.66
C SER A 282 -20.64 -9.57 -8.54
N GLY A 283 -20.13 -9.24 -7.33
CA GLY A 283 -20.22 -10.05 -6.11
C GLY A 283 -18.97 -9.93 -5.23
N ASP A 284 -17.93 -10.71 -5.54
CA ASP A 284 -16.70 -10.88 -4.73
C ASP A 284 -16.03 -9.58 -4.24
N THR A 285 -16.03 -8.51 -5.04
CA THR A 285 -15.42 -7.24 -4.62
C THR A 285 -16.26 -6.50 -3.59
N GLY A 286 -17.59 -6.61 -3.66
CA GLY A 286 -18.50 -6.01 -2.70
C GLY A 286 -18.45 -6.68 -1.33
N SER A 287 -18.43 -8.02 -1.28
CA SER A 287 -18.29 -8.72 0.00
C SER A 287 -16.96 -8.41 0.69
N ALA A 288 -15.85 -8.35 -0.06
CA ALA A 288 -14.55 -7.95 0.51
C ALA A 288 -14.52 -6.49 1.01
N ALA A 289 -15.24 -5.57 0.35
CA ALA A 289 -15.38 -4.18 0.79
C ALA A 289 -16.25 -4.05 2.05
N ILE A 290 -17.37 -4.77 2.10
CA ILE A 290 -18.28 -4.80 3.24
C ILE A 290 -17.58 -5.36 4.48
N TYR A 291 -16.92 -6.52 4.39
CA TYR A 291 -16.26 -7.11 5.56
C TYR A 291 -15.02 -6.33 6.02
N GLY A 292 -14.43 -5.47 5.17
CA GLY A 292 -13.41 -4.51 5.58
C GLY A 292 -13.98 -3.30 6.33
N LEU A 293 -15.19 -2.84 5.99
CA LEU A 293 -15.77 -1.57 6.48
C LEU A 293 -16.95 -1.69 7.46
N ARG A 294 -17.48 -2.89 7.66
CA ARG A 294 -18.57 -3.14 8.61
C ARG A 294 -18.18 -2.70 10.03
N GLY A 295 -19.05 -1.94 10.68
CA GLY A 295 -18.86 -1.42 12.03
C GLY A 295 -17.77 -0.34 12.18
N LYS A 296 -17.14 0.12 11.09
CA LYS A 296 -16.07 1.13 11.13
C LYS A 296 -16.61 2.54 11.38
N LYS A 297 -16.05 3.22 12.38
CA LYS A 297 -16.46 4.58 12.78
C LYS A 297 -16.15 5.63 11.72
N ASP A 298 -17.02 6.63 11.61
CA ASP A 298 -16.98 7.73 10.63
C ASP A 298 -16.96 7.23 9.15
N VAL A 299 -17.43 6.01 8.89
CA VAL A 299 -17.50 5.39 7.55
C VAL A 299 -18.87 4.78 7.31
N SER A 300 -19.51 5.11 6.19
CA SER A 300 -20.61 4.32 5.60
C SER A 300 -20.11 3.57 4.37
N VAL A 301 -20.60 2.36 4.11
CA VAL A 301 -20.29 1.58 2.90
C VAL A 301 -21.56 1.22 2.15
N VAL A 302 -21.67 1.70 0.91
CA VAL A 302 -22.77 1.42 -0.01
C VAL A 302 -22.27 0.60 -1.19
N ILE A 303 -22.81 -0.62 -1.36
CA ILE A 303 -22.49 -1.50 -2.48
C ILE A 303 -23.70 -1.64 -3.40
N LEU A 304 -23.52 -1.23 -4.65
CA LEU A 304 -24.45 -1.50 -5.75
C LEU A 304 -24.14 -2.86 -6.36
N HIS A 305 -25.17 -3.66 -6.59
CA HIS A 305 -25.08 -4.91 -7.34
C HIS A 305 -26.28 -5.09 -8.26
N PRO A 306 -26.11 -5.74 -9.43
CA PRO A 306 -27.23 -6.01 -10.33
C PRO A 306 -28.17 -7.05 -9.72
N LYS A 307 -29.44 -6.67 -9.57
CA LYS A 307 -30.48 -7.49 -8.94
C LYS A 307 -30.66 -8.81 -9.69
N GLY A 308 -30.45 -9.93 -8.99
CA GLY A 308 -30.58 -11.27 -9.57
C GLY A 308 -29.51 -11.65 -10.60
N ARG A 309 -28.37 -10.94 -10.64
CA ARG A 309 -27.20 -11.28 -11.48
C ARG A 309 -25.89 -11.43 -10.68
N VAL A 310 -26.00 -11.72 -9.39
CA VAL A 310 -24.89 -12.11 -8.50
C VAL A 310 -25.18 -13.53 -8.01
N SER A 311 -24.16 -14.36 -7.80
CA SER A 311 -24.41 -15.73 -7.33
C SER A 311 -25.04 -15.71 -5.92
N PRO A 312 -25.96 -16.63 -5.57
CA PRO A 312 -26.67 -16.58 -4.28
C PRO A 312 -25.73 -16.54 -3.07
N ILE A 313 -24.59 -17.23 -3.13
CA ILE A 313 -23.56 -17.21 -2.09
C ILE A 313 -22.93 -15.83 -1.94
N GLN A 314 -22.60 -15.14 -3.06
CA GLN A 314 -21.99 -13.81 -3.03
C GLN A 314 -23.01 -12.72 -2.63
N GLU A 315 -24.26 -12.82 -3.08
CA GLU A 315 -25.34 -11.92 -2.65
C GLU A 315 -25.63 -12.11 -1.15
N ALA A 316 -25.66 -13.35 -0.66
CA ALA A 316 -25.87 -13.65 0.76
C ALA A 316 -24.69 -13.20 1.65
N GLN A 317 -23.43 -13.33 1.19
CA GLN A 317 -22.28 -12.75 1.89
C GLN A 317 -22.48 -11.25 2.17
N MET A 318 -22.90 -10.50 1.15
CA MET A 318 -23.10 -9.04 1.25
C MET A 318 -24.33 -8.67 2.08
N THR A 319 -25.47 -9.32 1.80
CA THR A 319 -26.78 -8.91 2.34
C THR A 319 -27.04 -9.40 3.76
N THR A 320 -26.40 -10.48 4.22
CA THR A 320 -26.49 -10.92 5.64
C THR A 320 -25.61 -10.12 6.60
N CYS A 321 -24.85 -9.14 6.09
CA CYS A 321 -24.07 -8.21 6.90
C CYS A 321 -24.93 -7.01 7.34
N THR A 322 -25.63 -7.13 8.47
CA THR A 322 -26.62 -6.15 8.95
C THR A 322 -26.06 -5.03 9.84
N ASP A 323 -24.73 -4.93 10.01
CA ASP A 323 -24.04 -3.83 10.69
C ASP A 323 -24.55 -2.46 10.18
N ARG A 324 -24.83 -1.50 11.08
CA ARG A 324 -25.61 -0.27 10.75
C ARG A 324 -25.10 0.47 9.51
N ASN A 325 -23.78 0.59 9.37
CA ASN A 325 -23.11 1.36 8.34
C ASN A 325 -23.01 0.66 6.96
N VAL A 326 -23.56 -0.56 6.83
CA VAL A 326 -23.51 -1.39 5.61
C VAL A 326 -24.83 -1.30 4.85
N HIS A 327 -24.77 -0.86 3.60
CA HIS A 327 -25.95 -0.59 2.76
C HIS A 327 -25.84 -1.30 1.40
N ASN A 328 -26.64 -2.34 1.18
CA ASN A 328 -26.70 -3.05 -0.10
C ASN A 328 -27.82 -2.49 -0.99
N LEU A 329 -27.49 -2.12 -2.23
CA LEU A 329 -28.44 -1.62 -3.23
C LEU A 329 -28.51 -2.58 -4.43
N ALA A 330 -29.63 -3.31 -4.53
CA ALA A 330 -29.93 -4.18 -5.67
C ALA A 330 -30.51 -3.34 -6.82
N VAL A 331 -29.65 -2.96 -7.76
CA VAL A 331 -30.01 -2.14 -8.93
C VAL A 331 -30.71 -2.99 -9.97
N THR A 332 -31.84 -2.52 -10.48
CA THR A 332 -32.59 -3.18 -11.56
C THR A 332 -31.91 -2.89 -12.91
N GLY A 333 -30.84 -3.62 -13.21
CA GLY A 333 -29.99 -3.42 -14.39
C GLY A 333 -28.86 -4.45 -14.51
N THR A 334 -27.76 -4.04 -15.14
CA THR A 334 -26.51 -4.81 -15.33
C THR A 334 -25.41 -4.39 -14.35
N PHE A 335 -24.27 -5.07 -14.37
CA PHE A 335 -23.08 -4.62 -13.62
C PHE A 335 -22.53 -3.29 -14.17
N ASP A 336 -22.58 -3.07 -15.48
CA ASP A 336 -22.12 -1.82 -16.10
C ASP A 336 -23.02 -0.64 -15.73
N ASP A 337 -24.34 -0.84 -15.66
CA ASP A 337 -25.28 0.16 -15.10
C ASP A 337 -24.89 0.54 -13.66
N CYS A 338 -24.55 -0.45 -12.82
CA CYS A 338 -24.08 -0.20 -11.47
C CYS A 338 -22.77 0.62 -11.48
N GLN A 339 -21.82 0.32 -12.37
CA GLN A 339 -20.60 1.11 -12.49
C GLN A 339 -20.89 2.54 -12.96
N ASP A 340 -21.79 2.73 -13.92
CA ASP A 340 -22.08 4.03 -14.52
C ASP A 340 -22.87 4.94 -13.56
N ILE A 341 -23.74 4.37 -12.73
CA ILE A 341 -24.32 5.08 -11.57
C ILE A 341 -23.22 5.59 -10.63
N VAL A 342 -22.24 4.75 -10.27
CA VAL A 342 -21.13 5.17 -9.40
C VAL A 342 -20.29 6.26 -10.09
N LYS A 343 -19.96 6.12 -11.38
CA LYS A 343 -19.24 7.15 -12.15
C LYS A 343 -20.03 8.47 -12.17
N ALA A 344 -21.34 8.44 -12.35
CA ALA A 344 -22.19 9.63 -12.32
C ALA A 344 -22.17 10.33 -10.95
N MET A 345 -22.34 9.58 -9.85
CA MET A 345 -22.24 10.12 -8.49
C MET A 345 -20.87 10.73 -8.18
N PHE A 346 -19.78 10.10 -8.63
CA PHE A 346 -18.42 10.64 -8.46
C PHE A 346 -18.14 11.88 -9.32
N ASN A 347 -18.89 12.11 -10.40
CA ASN A 347 -18.80 13.32 -11.22
C ASN A 347 -19.72 14.45 -10.74
N ASP A 348 -20.68 14.18 -9.86
CA ASP A 348 -21.64 15.15 -9.33
C ASP A 348 -21.01 16.02 -8.20
N PRO A 349 -20.88 17.34 -8.37
CA PRO A 349 -20.28 18.21 -7.35
C PRO A 349 -21.06 18.20 -6.03
N ASP A 350 -22.39 18.13 -6.08
CA ASP A 350 -23.24 18.13 -4.88
C ASP A 350 -23.03 16.86 -4.05
N SER A 351 -22.96 15.70 -4.72
CA SER A 351 -22.60 14.42 -4.09
C SER A 351 -21.23 14.50 -3.41
N ASN A 352 -20.20 14.95 -4.13
CA ASN A 352 -18.86 15.06 -3.57
C ASN A 352 -18.78 16.04 -2.39
N GLN A 353 -19.50 17.17 -2.46
CA GLN A 353 -19.54 18.15 -1.37
C GLN A 353 -20.28 17.61 -0.14
N ALA A 354 -21.41 16.94 -0.30
CA ALA A 354 -22.23 16.46 0.81
C ALA A 354 -21.70 15.15 1.43
N LEU A 355 -21.39 14.15 0.61
CA LEU A 355 -21.13 12.77 1.06
C LEU A 355 -19.65 12.48 1.39
N LYS A 356 -18.72 13.27 0.86
CA LYS A 356 -17.27 12.97 0.84
C LYS A 356 -17.03 11.55 0.27
N LEU A 357 -17.40 11.36 -1.00
CA LEU A 357 -17.38 10.06 -1.66
C LEU A 357 -15.99 9.41 -1.63
N GLY A 358 -15.91 8.23 -1.02
CA GLY A 358 -14.73 7.39 -0.97
C GLY A 358 -14.83 6.21 -1.92
N ALA A 359 -13.72 5.86 -2.59
CA ALA A 359 -13.66 4.70 -3.47
C ALA A 359 -12.80 3.58 -2.84
N VAL A 360 -13.40 2.41 -2.61
CA VAL A 360 -12.69 1.18 -2.20
C VAL A 360 -12.12 0.41 -3.40
N ASN A 361 -12.08 1.06 -4.57
CA ASN A 361 -11.58 0.51 -5.83
C ASN A 361 -10.12 0.00 -5.73
N SER A 362 -9.71 -0.85 -6.68
CA SER A 362 -8.37 -1.46 -6.75
C SER A 362 -7.20 -0.47 -6.85
N ILE A 363 -7.48 0.84 -6.90
CA ILE A 363 -6.52 1.92 -7.09
C ILE A 363 -5.96 2.50 -5.79
N ASN A 364 -6.58 2.32 -4.61
CA ASN A 364 -6.05 2.90 -3.38
C ASN A 364 -4.68 2.27 -3.03
N PHE A 365 -3.63 3.08 -2.83
CA PHE A 365 -2.25 2.56 -2.69
C PHE A 365 -2.08 1.62 -1.48
N SER A 366 -2.82 1.84 -0.39
CA SER A 366 -2.85 0.94 0.77
C SER A 366 -3.17 -0.52 0.39
N ARG A 367 -3.98 -0.74 -0.64
CA ARG A 367 -4.33 -2.08 -1.12
C ARG A 367 -3.15 -2.78 -1.78
N ILE A 368 -2.30 -2.04 -2.49
CA ILE A 368 -1.07 -2.56 -3.10
C ILE A 368 -0.05 -2.85 -2.00
N LEU A 369 0.13 -1.89 -1.08
CA LEU A 369 1.05 -1.98 0.06
C LEU A 369 0.80 -3.23 0.93
N ALA A 370 -0.46 -3.49 1.29
CA ALA A 370 -0.83 -4.67 2.07
C ALA A 370 -0.62 -6.01 1.30
N GLN A 371 -0.66 -5.99 -0.04
CA GLN A 371 -0.43 -7.16 -0.88
C GLN A 371 1.05 -7.50 -1.07
N ILE A 372 1.98 -6.57 -0.80
CA ILE A 372 3.44 -6.84 -0.83
C ILE A 372 3.81 -7.92 0.20
N VAL A 373 3.12 -7.94 1.34
CA VAL A 373 3.43 -8.81 2.49
C VAL A 373 3.39 -10.28 2.11
N PHE A 374 2.37 -10.74 1.39
CA PHE A 374 2.24 -12.16 1.06
C PHE A 374 3.27 -12.66 0.03
N TYR A 375 3.87 -11.79 -0.78
CA TYR A 375 4.99 -12.20 -1.66
C TYR A 375 6.23 -12.57 -0.84
N PHE A 376 6.60 -11.75 0.15
CA PHE A 376 7.66 -12.10 1.11
C PHE A 376 7.26 -13.32 1.96
N TYR A 377 6.02 -13.39 2.47
CA TYR A 377 5.59 -14.49 3.34
C TYR A 377 5.58 -15.85 2.60
N ALA A 378 5.10 -15.88 1.36
CA ALA A 378 5.11 -17.08 0.53
C ALA A 378 6.52 -17.51 0.15
N TYR A 379 7.42 -16.56 -0.13
CA TYR A 379 8.84 -16.85 -0.35
C TYR A 379 9.50 -17.51 0.86
N PHE A 380 9.24 -16.99 2.07
CA PHE A 380 9.76 -17.60 3.30
C PHE A 380 9.11 -18.95 3.60
N GLN A 381 7.79 -19.11 3.38
CA GLN A 381 7.15 -20.41 3.49
C GLN A 381 7.75 -21.43 2.53
N LEU A 382 8.06 -21.05 1.29
CA LEU A 382 8.73 -21.93 0.33
C LEU A 382 10.10 -22.37 0.83
N ALA A 383 10.90 -21.45 1.38
CA ALA A 383 12.20 -21.75 2.00
C ALA A 383 12.11 -22.51 3.34
N ARG A 384 10.90 -22.66 3.93
CA ARG A 384 10.63 -23.52 5.09
C ARG A 384 10.06 -24.90 4.71
N LYS A 385 9.30 -24.99 3.61
CA LYS A 385 8.58 -26.20 3.19
C LYS A 385 9.31 -27.02 2.11
N SER A 386 10.05 -26.38 1.20
CA SER A 386 10.77 -27.07 0.14
C SER A 386 12.21 -27.42 0.57
N PRO A 387 12.64 -28.70 0.52
CA PRO A 387 14.00 -29.10 0.89
C PRO A 387 15.07 -28.67 -0.15
N THR A 388 14.64 -28.22 -1.33
CA THR A 388 15.51 -27.83 -2.45
C THR A 388 15.62 -26.31 -2.64
N PHE A 389 14.83 -25.49 -1.92
CA PHE A 389 14.81 -24.03 -2.03
C PHE A 389 15.46 -23.36 -0.82
N LYS A 390 16.24 -22.29 -1.04
CA LYS A 390 16.96 -21.56 0.02
C LYS A 390 16.72 -20.06 -0.09
N VAL A 391 16.84 -19.36 1.03
CA VAL A 391 16.80 -17.89 1.05
C VAL A 391 17.97 -17.33 0.25
N GLY A 392 17.67 -16.67 -0.86
CA GLY A 392 18.61 -16.22 -1.89
C GLY A 392 18.32 -16.81 -3.27
N ASP A 393 17.68 -17.99 -3.35
CA ASP A 393 17.26 -18.60 -4.61
C ASP A 393 16.10 -17.83 -5.23
N LYS A 394 15.96 -17.92 -6.56
CA LYS A 394 14.90 -17.25 -7.31
C LYS A 394 13.65 -18.10 -7.45
N VAL A 395 12.48 -17.49 -7.31
CA VAL A 395 11.16 -18.12 -7.52
C VAL A 395 10.37 -17.41 -8.63
N ARG A 396 9.49 -18.12 -9.33
CA ARG A 396 8.49 -17.52 -10.23
C ARG A 396 7.15 -17.36 -9.53
N PHE A 397 6.57 -16.16 -9.55
CA PHE A 397 5.23 -15.94 -9.04
C PHE A 397 4.23 -15.90 -10.20
N VAL A 398 3.22 -16.77 -10.18
CA VAL A 398 2.19 -16.85 -11.23
C VAL A 398 0.88 -16.31 -10.68
N THR A 399 0.43 -15.17 -11.21
CA THR A 399 -0.67 -14.40 -10.62
C THR A 399 -1.86 -14.33 -11.58
N PRO A 400 -3.06 -14.79 -11.19
CA PRO A 400 -4.27 -14.60 -11.99
C PRO A 400 -4.65 -13.11 -11.93
N THR A 401 -4.61 -12.46 -13.09
CA THR A 401 -4.48 -11.00 -13.16
C THR A 401 -5.56 -10.37 -14.03
N GLY A 402 -6.54 -9.74 -13.37
CA GLY A 402 -7.39 -8.72 -13.99
C GLY A 402 -6.78 -7.33 -13.85
N ASN A 403 -7.16 -6.61 -12.79
CA ASN A 403 -6.84 -5.19 -12.53
C ASN A 403 -5.38 -4.86 -12.08
N PHE A 404 -4.39 -5.71 -12.41
CA PHE A 404 -2.94 -5.64 -12.16
C PHE A 404 -2.43 -5.45 -10.71
N GLY A 405 -3.28 -5.06 -9.76
CA GLY A 405 -2.84 -4.64 -8.41
C GLY A 405 -2.07 -5.70 -7.61
N ASN A 406 -2.48 -6.97 -7.75
CA ASN A 406 -1.82 -8.09 -7.08
C ASN A 406 -0.38 -8.29 -7.58
N ILE A 407 -0.21 -8.51 -8.90
CA ILE A 407 1.13 -8.72 -9.47
C ILE A 407 2.01 -7.47 -9.42
N LEU A 408 1.41 -6.27 -9.38
CA LEU A 408 2.13 -5.03 -9.08
C LEU A 408 2.73 -5.06 -7.66
N ALA A 409 2.03 -5.60 -6.66
CA ALA A 409 2.61 -5.76 -5.32
C ALA A 409 3.81 -6.73 -5.32
N GLY A 410 3.79 -7.75 -6.18
CA GLY A 410 4.96 -8.61 -6.46
C GLY A 410 6.12 -7.86 -7.12
N TYR A 411 5.84 -6.89 -7.98
CA TYR A 411 6.85 -5.99 -8.56
C TYR A 411 7.45 -5.05 -7.51
N PHE A 412 6.63 -4.47 -6.63
CA PHE A 412 7.13 -3.73 -5.47
C PHE A 412 8.01 -4.62 -4.57
N ALA A 413 7.59 -5.85 -4.24
CA ALA A 413 8.40 -6.79 -3.46
C ALA A 413 9.74 -7.12 -4.16
N THR A 414 9.73 -7.31 -5.48
CA THR A 414 10.94 -7.55 -6.28
C THR A 414 11.88 -6.34 -6.24
N LYS A 415 11.36 -5.12 -6.45
CA LYS A 415 12.14 -3.87 -6.39
C LYS A 415 12.60 -3.51 -4.97
N MET A 416 11.92 -4.00 -3.93
CA MET A 416 12.39 -3.95 -2.53
C MET A 416 13.59 -4.90 -2.27
N GLY A 417 13.82 -5.91 -3.11
CA GLY A 417 14.95 -6.84 -3.00
C GLY A 417 14.59 -8.33 -2.91
N LEU A 418 13.32 -8.71 -3.05
CA LEU A 418 12.90 -10.12 -3.08
C LEU A 418 13.35 -10.78 -4.41
N PRO A 419 14.05 -11.93 -4.40
CA PRO A 419 14.57 -12.55 -5.61
C PRO A 419 13.47 -13.33 -6.36
N ALA A 420 12.73 -12.61 -7.23
CA ALA A 420 11.93 -13.22 -8.27
C ALA A 420 12.78 -13.55 -9.51
N ASP A 421 12.45 -14.62 -10.23
CA ASP A 421 12.92 -14.83 -11.61
C ASP A 421 11.99 -14.15 -12.63
N LYS A 422 10.69 -14.41 -12.48
CA LYS A 422 9.61 -13.77 -13.25
C LYS A 422 8.38 -13.53 -12.40
N LEU A 423 7.69 -12.45 -12.73
CA LEU A 423 6.30 -12.20 -12.36
C LEU A 423 5.43 -12.57 -13.57
N VAL A 424 4.78 -13.73 -13.51
CA VAL A 424 4.02 -14.31 -14.63
C VAL A 424 2.56 -13.86 -14.54
N VAL A 425 2.13 -13.07 -15.52
CA VAL A 425 0.75 -12.59 -15.68
C VAL A 425 -0.08 -13.69 -16.34
N ALA A 426 -0.98 -14.33 -15.58
CA ALA A 426 -1.97 -15.23 -16.14
C ALA A 426 -3.27 -14.45 -16.41
N THR A 427 -3.72 -14.37 -17.67
CA THR A 427 -5.03 -13.82 -18.03
C THR A 427 -5.98 -14.91 -18.48
N ASN A 428 -7.28 -14.66 -18.33
CA ASN A 428 -8.31 -15.39 -19.05
C ASN A 428 -8.41 -14.85 -20.49
N GLU A 429 -9.56 -15.03 -21.14
CA GLU A 429 -9.80 -14.60 -22.52
C GLU A 429 -9.72 -13.08 -22.74
N ASN A 430 -9.87 -12.26 -21.68
CA ASN A 430 -9.72 -10.80 -21.69
C ASN A 430 -8.23 -10.41 -21.59
N ASP A 431 -7.47 -10.75 -22.64
CA ASP A 431 -6.01 -10.90 -22.57
C ASP A 431 -5.19 -9.62 -22.84
N ILE A 432 -5.74 -8.41 -22.65
CA ILE A 432 -5.09 -7.12 -22.97
C ILE A 432 -3.64 -7.01 -22.44
N LEU A 433 -3.36 -7.56 -21.25
CA LEU A 433 -2.02 -7.59 -20.66
C LEU A 433 -1.06 -8.53 -21.42
N HIS A 434 -1.54 -9.71 -21.84
CA HIS A 434 -0.76 -10.64 -22.64
C HIS A 434 -0.51 -10.10 -24.06
N ARG A 435 -1.51 -9.44 -24.67
CA ARG A 435 -1.35 -8.72 -25.95
C ARG A 435 -0.30 -7.62 -25.84
N PHE A 436 -0.30 -6.84 -24.76
CA PHE A 436 0.76 -5.85 -24.50
C PHE A 436 2.14 -6.51 -24.36
N TRP A 437 2.28 -7.53 -23.51
CA TRP A 437 3.58 -8.19 -23.32
C TRP A 437 4.10 -8.88 -24.59
N THR A 438 3.22 -9.24 -25.52
CA THR A 438 3.56 -9.84 -26.82
C THR A 438 3.89 -8.79 -27.89
N THR A 439 3.21 -7.65 -27.92
CA THR A 439 3.24 -6.70 -29.07
C THR A 439 3.67 -5.27 -28.75
N GLY A 440 3.77 -4.90 -27.48
CA GLY A 440 3.94 -3.52 -27.02
C GLY A 440 2.67 -2.65 -27.11
N ARG A 441 1.54 -3.20 -27.56
CA ARG A 441 0.27 -2.47 -27.74
C ARG A 441 -0.69 -2.72 -26.58
N TYR A 442 -1.24 -1.66 -26.01
CA TYR A 442 -2.24 -1.70 -24.95
C TYR A 442 -3.58 -1.19 -25.50
N GLU A 443 -4.35 -2.08 -26.12
CA GLU A 443 -5.56 -1.78 -26.87
C GLU A 443 -6.73 -2.60 -26.31
N LYS A 444 -7.89 -1.97 -26.05
CA LYS A 444 -9.08 -2.63 -25.46
C LYS A 444 -9.54 -3.82 -26.31
N ASN A 445 -9.65 -3.59 -27.61
CA ASN A 445 -10.07 -4.58 -28.60
C ASN A 445 -8.84 -5.22 -29.26
N PRO A 446 -8.84 -6.51 -29.60
CA PRO A 446 -7.82 -7.09 -30.48
C PRO A 446 -7.84 -6.44 -31.87
N VAL A 447 -6.68 -6.34 -32.52
CA VAL A 447 -6.54 -5.78 -33.89
C VAL A 447 -7.15 -6.70 -34.97
N GLN A 448 -7.56 -7.93 -34.63
CA GLN A 448 -7.95 -8.99 -35.56
C GLN A 448 -9.40 -9.50 -35.42
N GLU A 449 -10.36 -8.62 -35.13
CA GLU A 449 -11.79 -8.86 -35.46
C GLU A 449 -12.36 -7.75 -36.35
N GLN A 450 -11.70 -7.48 -37.49
CA GLN A 450 -12.34 -6.80 -38.61
C GLN A 450 -13.32 -7.76 -39.27
N GLN A 451 -14.62 -7.59 -39.00
CA GLN A 451 -15.66 -8.26 -39.78
C GLN A 451 -15.65 -7.73 -41.23
N ALA A 452 -16.02 -8.58 -42.19
CA ALA A 452 -15.87 -8.31 -43.62
C ALA A 452 -16.76 -7.16 -44.15
N ASP A 453 -17.63 -6.58 -43.32
CA ASP A 453 -18.43 -5.40 -43.61
C ASP A 453 -17.77 -4.07 -43.20
N GLY A 454 -16.61 -4.12 -42.55
CA GLY A 454 -15.87 -2.94 -42.07
C GLY A 454 -16.43 -2.30 -40.80
N THR A 455 -17.43 -2.91 -40.14
CA THR A 455 -17.98 -2.39 -38.89
C THR A 455 -17.09 -2.80 -37.71
N VAL A 456 -16.45 -1.83 -37.06
CA VAL A 456 -15.77 -2.05 -35.77
C VAL A 456 -16.83 -2.08 -34.68
N LYS A 457 -17.45 -3.25 -34.49
CA LYS A 457 -18.23 -3.51 -33.28
C LYS A 457 -17.25 -3.50 -32.11
N ALA A 458 -17.50 -2.63 -31.13
CA ALA A 458 -16.75 -2.70 -29.88
C ALA A 458 -17.13 -4.02 -29.18
N GLU A 459 -16.18 -4.96 -29.09
CA GLU A 459 -16.39 -6.15 -28.27
C GLU A 459 -16.60 -5.72 -26.81
N ALA A 460 -17.67 -6.22 -26.21
CA ALA A 460 -17.85 -6.13 -24.77
C ALA A 460 -16.77 -6.95 -24.06
N CYS A 461 -16.62 -6.74 -22.76
CA CYS A 461 -15.78 -7.64 -21.94
C CYS A 461 -16.34 -9.07 -22.08
N LYS A 462 -15.51 -10.04 -22.48
CA LYS A 462 -15.97 -11.41 -22.70
C LYS A 462 -16.23 -12.05 -21.35
N GLU A 463 -17.46 -12.51 -21.10
CA GLU A 463 -17.81 -13.21 -19.86
C GLU A 463 -17.05 -14.54 -19.80
N THR A 464 -16.31 -14.79 -18.73
CA THR A 464 -15.57 -16.04 -18.50
C THR A 464 -16.01 -16.72 -17.20
N PRO A 465 -15.63 -18.00 -16.97
CA PRO A 465 -15.75 -18.64 -15.66
C PRO A 465 -14.96 -17.93 -14.54
N SER A 466 -14.12 -16.94 -14.87
CA SER A 466 -13.25 -16.19 -13.95
C SER A 466 -13.60 -14.68 -13.91
N PRO A 467 -14.84 -14.30 -13.53
CA PRO A 467 -15.37 -12.94 -13.73
C PRO A 467 -14.72 -11.84 -12.89
N ALA A 468 -13.85 -12.15 -11.91
CA ALA A 468 -13.05 -11.14 -11.22
C ALA A 468 -11.79 -10.72 -11.99
N MET A 469 -11.52 -11.38 -13.14
CA MET A 469 -10.45 -11.05 -14.08
C MET A 469 -10.97 -10.41 -15.38
N ASP A 470 -12.26 -10.49 -15.67
CA ASP A 470 -12.88 -9.92 -16.87
C ASP A 470 -12.78 -8.38 -16.85
N ILE A 471 -11.83 -7.85 -17.62
CA ILE A 471 -11.49 -6.42 -17.69
C ILE A 471 -11.11 -5.97 -19.12
N LEU A 472 -11.65 -4.82 -19.54
CA LEU A 472 -11.22 -4.14 -20.78
C LEU A 472 -9.99 -3.23 -20.57
N VAL A 473 -9.77 -2.75 -19.34
CA VAL A 473 -8.63 -1.91 -18.97
C VAL A 473 -8.17 -2.30 -17.56
N SER A 474 -6.89 -2.59 -17.41
CA SER A 474 -6.29 -2.96 -16.14
C SER A 474 -5.80 -1.73 -15.36
N SER A 475 -6.56 -1.31 -14.34
CA SER A 475 -6.33 -0.01 -13.67
C SER A 475 -4.92 0.20 -13.13
N ASN A 476 -4.33 -0.79 -12.43
CA ASN A 476 -3.00 -0.63 -11.84
C ASN A 476 -1.83 -0.72 -12.83
N PHE A 477 -2.08 -1.09 -14.09
CA PHE A 477 -1.04 -1.18 -15.10
C PHE A 477 -0.37 0.19 -15.35
N GLU A 478 -1.13 1.28 -15.17
CA GLU A 478 -0.63 2.67 -15.22
C GLU A 478 0.55 2.91 -14.26
N ARG A 479 0.56 2.29 -13.07
CA ARG A 479 1.66 2.43 -12.10
C ARG A 479 2.94 1.73 -12.58
N LEU A 480 2.83 0.56 -13.20
CA LEU A 480 4.00 -0.11 -13.79
C LEU A 480 4.56 0.71 -14.96
N MET A 481 3.69 1.17 -15.85
CA MET A 481 4.09 1.98 -17.00
C MET A 481 4.82 3.27 -16.58
N TRP A 482 4.42 3.89 -15.46
CA TRP A 482 5.17 5.02 -14.89
C TRP A 482 6.59 4.63 -14.44
N PHE A 483 6.77 3.51 -13.72
CA PHE A 483 8.11 3.06 -13.31
C PHE A 483 8.98 2.69 -14.52
N LEU A 484 8.43 2.01 -15.53
CA LEU A 484 9.17 1.66 -16.75
C LEU A 484 9.59 2.92 -17.53
N ALA A 485 8.72 3.94 -17.62
CA ALA A 485 9.06 5.22 -18.22
C ALA A 485 10.13 5.99 -17.42
N LYS A 486 10.08 5.94 -16.07
CA LYS A 486 11.10 6.55 -15.20
C LYS A 486 12.46 5.86 -15.38
N GLU A 487 12.48 4.53 -15.46
CA GLU A 487 13.70 3.74 -15.66
C GLU A 487 14.32 3.99 -17.04
N GLN A 488 13.49 4.08 -18.09
CA GLN A 488 13.91 4.46 -19.44
C GLN A 488 14.48 5.89 -19.48
N ALA A 489 13.82 6.86 -18.84
CA ALA A 489 14.30 8.25 -18.75
C ALA A 489 15.64 8.36 -18.01
N ALA A 490 15.80 7.64 -16.89
CA ALA A 490 17.05 7.58 -16.14
C ALA A 490 18.17 6.90 -16.95
N ALA A 491 17.87 5.84 -17.72
CA ALA A 491 18.82 5.20 -18.63
C ALA A 491 19.27 6.13 -19.78
N ALA A 492 18.40 7.06 -20.20
CA ALA A 492 18.74 8.15 -21.13
C ALA A 492 19.53 9.31 -20.47
N GLY A 493 19.92 9.18 -19.20
CA GLY A 493 20.79 10.14 -18.50
C GLY A 493 20.08 11.32 -17.85
N LEU A 494 18.75 11.30 -17.73
CA LEU A 494 18.02 12.32 -16.96
C LEU A 494 18.26 12.11 -15.45
N ASP A 495 18.29 13.22 -14.70
CA ASP A 495 18.24 13.14 -13.23
C ASP A 495 16.89 12.58 -12.75
N ASP A 496 16.82 12.23 -11.48
CA ASP A 496 15.65 11.58 -10.90
C ASP A 496 14.38 12.46 -10.99
N ALA A 497 14.48 13.77 -10.74
CA ALA A 497 13.34 14.68 -10.79
C ALA A 497 12.80 14.83 -12.23
N SER A 498 13.71 14.98 -13.19
CA SER A 498 13.41 15.02 -14.62
C SER A 498 12.82 13.69 -15.11
N SER A 499 13.31 12.56 -14.60
CA SER A 499 12.79 11.21 -14.90
C SER A 499 11.39 11.00 -14.32
N LYS A 500 11.14 11.43 -13.07
CA LYS A 500 9.80 11.42 -12.43
C LYS A 500 8.81 12.28 -13.22
N LYS A 501 9.22 13.46 -13.70
CA LYS A 501 8.41 14.34 -14.55
C LYS A 501 8.11 13.70 -15.91
N LYS A 502 9.13 13.20 -16.61
CA LYS A 502 8.98 12.58 -17.95
C LYS A 502 8.07 11.35 -17.91
N ALA A 503 8.18 10.53 -16.86
CA ALA A 503 7.27 9.41 -16.64
C ALA A 503 5.80 9.84 -16.48
N GLY A 504 5.54 10.98 -15.81
CA GLY A 504 4.20 11.57 -15.71
C GLY A 504 3.64 12.05 -17.04
N GLU A 505 4.49 12.66 -17.88
CA GLU A 505 4.13 13.15 -19.21
C GLU A 505 3.75 12.01 -20.17
N GLU A 506 4.56 10.93 -20.22
CA GLU A 506 4.27 9.75 -21.04
C GLU A 506 2.98 9.05 -20.62
N VAL A 507 2.79 8.84 -19.32
CA VAL A 507 1.58 8.17 -18.79
C VAL A 507 0.32 8.99 -19.03
N LEU A 508 0.40 10.32 -18.94
CA LEU A 508 -0.71 11.20 -19.31
C LEU A 508 -1.04 11.08 -20.81
N ALA A 509 -0.04 11.01 -21.69
CA ALA A 509 -0.24 10.83 -23.14
C ALA A 509 -0.86 9.46 -23.47
N TRP A 510 -0.38 8.37 -22.87
CA TRP A 510 -0.95 7.03 -23.02
C TRP A 510 -2.41 6.96 -22.52
N TYR A 511 -2.72 7.62 -21.40
CA TYR A 511 -4.09 7.73 -20.89
C TYR A 511 -5.01 8.53 -21.82
N GLN A 512 -4.53 9.64 -22.39
CA GLN A 512 -5.28 10.43 -23.38
C GLN A 512 -5.56 9.61 -24.64
N SER A 513 -4.59 8.85 -25.14
CA SER A 513 -4.76 7.94 -26.28
C SER A 513 -5.77 6.82 -25.96
N LEU A 514 -5.65 6.15 -24.81
CA LEU A 514 -6.59 5.11 -24.34
C LEU A 514 -8.05 5.61 -24.22
N LYS A 515 -8.24 6.90 -23.94
CA LYS A 515 -9.56 7.57 -23.97
C LYS A 515 -10.02 7.92 -25.39
N ALA A 516 -9.15 8.45 -26.24
CA ALA A 516 -9.52 8.96 -27.56
C ALA A 516 -9.66 7.88 -28.65
N THR A 517 -8.79 6.88 -28.66
CA THR A 517 -8.70 5.84 -29.71
C THR A 517 -8.97 4.42 -29.20
N GLY A 518 -9.10 4.24 -27.88
CA GLY A 518 -9.32 2.93 -27.26
C GLY A 518 -8.05 2.13 -26.98
N GLY A 519 -6.87 2.68 -27.23
CA GLY A 519 -5.59 2.04 -26.90
C GLY A 519 -4.39 2.97 -27.03
N PHE A 520 -3.19 2.43 -26.83
CA PHE A 520 -1.92 3.09 -27.16
C PHE A 520 -0.86 2.07 -27.59
N GLY A 521 0.08 2.51 -28.44
CA GLY A 521 1.28 1.77 -28.78
C GLY A 521 1.51 1.50 -30.28
N PRO A 522 2.56 0.73 -30.63
CA PRO A 522 3.47 0.06 -29.71
C PRO A 522 4.27 1.05 -28.87
N VAL A 523 4.51 0.73 -27.59
CA VAL A 523 5.43 1.50 -26.75
C VAL A 523 6.87 1.32 -27.25
N ASP A 524 7.79 2.13 -26.73
CA ASP A 524 9.21 1.99 -27.05
C ASP A 524 9.75 0.58 -26.76
N LYS A 525 10.68 0.14 -27.61
CA LYS A 525 11.23 -1.22 -27.56
C LYS A 525 12.02 -1.46 -26.28
N ASP A 526 12.87 -0.53 -25.85
CA ASP A 526 13.73 -0.74 -24.69
C ASP A 526 12.92 -0.63 -23.39
N LEU A 527 11.84 0.16 -23.39
CA LEU A 527 10.82 0.14 -22.33
C LEU A 527 10.12 -1.23 -22.26
N LEU A 528 9.69 -1.79 -23.40
CA LEU A 528 9.04 -3.10 -23.46
C LEU A 528 9.98 -4.24 -23.01
N GLU A 529 11.23 -4.24 -23.46
CA GLU A 529 12.22 -5.25 -23.06
C GLU A 529 12.66 -5.11 -21.59
N ASN A 530 12.74 -3.89 -21.04
CA ASN A 530 12.91 -3.70 -19.59
C ASN A 530 11.74 -4.34 -18.82
N GLY A 531 10.49 -4.13 -19.27
CA GLY A 531 9.33 -4.80 -18.68
C GLY A 531 9.41 -6.33 -18.80
N ARG A 532 9.71 -6.86 -19.99
CA ARG A 532 9.92 -8.30 -20.26
C ARG A 532 11.09 -8.90 -19.46
N SER A 533 12.04 -8.09 -18.98
CA SER A 533 13.10 -8.58 -18.07
C SER A 533 12.51 -9.11 -16.76
N THR A 534 11.46 -8.48 -16.24
CA THR A 534 10.82 -8.80 -14.96
C THR A 534 9.54 -9.63 -15.12
N PHE A 535 8.76 -9.37 -16.17
CA PHE A 535 7.47 -10.01 -16.40
C PHE A 535 7.52 -11.11 -17.47
N ASP A 536 6.59 -12.05 -17.37
CA ASP A 536 6.22 -13.04 -18.38
C ASP A 536 4.67 -13.08 -18.44
N SER A 537 4.06 -13.65 -19.48
CA SER A 537 2.59 -13.70 -19.57
C SER A 537 2.06 -14.83 -20.44
N ASP A 538 0.85 -15.29 -20.16
CA ASP A 538 0.16 -16.31 -20.94
C ASP A 538 -1.37 -16.19 -20.80
N ARG A 539 -2.11 -16.61 -21.84
CA ARG A 539 -3.59 -16.55 -21.94
C ARG A 539 -4.18 -17.95 -21.75
N VAL A 540 -5.26 -18.06 -20.98
CA VAL A 540 -6.00 -19.33 -20.78
C VAL A 540 -7.42 -19.18 -21.31
N SER A 541 -7.91 -20.19 -22.03
CA SER A 541 -9.30 -20.22 -22.52
C SER A 541 -10.31 -20.65 -21.45
N ASN A 542 -11.59 -20.48 -21.75
CA ASN A 542 -12.67 -20.97 -20.90
C ASN A 542 -12.66 -22.51 -20.76
N SER A 543 -12.28 -23.26 -21.81
CA SER A 543 -12.17 -24.72 -21.74
C SER A 543 -10.95 -25.16 -20.92
N GLU A 544 -9.78 -24.56 -21.17
CA GLU A 544 -8.54 -24.87 -20.45
C GLU A 544 -8.66 -24.60 -18.95
N THR A 545 -9.45 -23.59 -18.57
CA THR A 545 -9.80 -23.30 -17.17
C THR A 545 -10.55 -24.48 -16.54
N VAL A 546 -11.60 -24.97 -17.20
CA VAL A 546 -12.41 -26.12 -16.73
C VAL A 546 -11.59 -27.41 -16.69
N ASP A 547 -10.80 -27.67 -17.73
CA ASP A 547 -9.91 -28.83 -17.82
C ASP A 547 -8.83 -28.80 -16.72
N THR A 548 -8.38 -27.61 -16.29
CA THR A 548 -7.42 -27.44 -15.19
C THR A 548 -8.06 -27.70 -13.82
N ILE A 549 -9.31 -27.28 -13.59
CA ILE A 549 -10.06 -27.64 -12.36
C ILE A 549 -10.21 -29.17 -12.27
N LYS A 550 -10.64 -29.80 -13.38
CA LYS A 550 -10.88 -31.23 -13.49
C LYS A 550 -9.61 -32.06 -13.29
N SER A 551 -8.54 -31.76 -14.03
CA SER A 551 -7.26 -32.47 -13.92
C SER A 551 -6.64 -32.33 -12.53
N CYS A 552 -6.62 -31.13 -11.94
CA CYS A 552 -6.10 -30.92 -10.58
C CYS A 552 -6.86 -31.78 -9.55
N TYR A 553 -8.20 -31.81 -9.61
CA TYR A 553 -8.99 -32.66 -8.72
C TYR A 553 -8.75 -34.16 -8.97
N GLN A 554 -8.60 -34.58 -10.22
CA GLN A 554 -8.27 -35.96 -10.58
C GLN A 554 -6.90 -36.40 -10.02
N GLU A 555 -5.87 -35.57 -10.23
CA GLU A 555 -4.48 -35.75 -9.80
C GLU A 555 -4.32 -35.72 -8.27
N THR A 556 -4.89 -34.72 -7.60
CA THR A 556 -4.52 -34.31 -6.22
C THR A 556 -5.67 -34.33 -5.21
N LYS A 557 -6.93 -34.40 -5.68
CA LYS A 557 -8.17 -34.11 -4.92
C LYS A 557 -8.29 -32.67 -4.40
N TYR A 558 -7.33 -31.78 -4.69
CA TYR A 558 -7.49 -30.35 -4.43
C TYR A 558 -8.50 -29.75 -5.43
N VAL A 559 -9.46 -28.97 -4.93
CA VAL A 559 -10.45 -28.28 -5.76
C VAL A 559 -9.98 -26.85 -6.03
N LEU A 560 -9.79 -26.49 -7.29
CA LEU A 560 -9.43 -25.12 -7.69
C LEU A 560 -10.69 -24.29 -7.96
N ASP A 561 -10.65 -23.02 -7.55
CA ASP A 561 -11.54 -21.99 -8.11
C ASP A 561 -11.06 -21.62 -9.53
N PRO A 562 -11.93 -21.16 -10.45
CA PRO A 562 -11.56 -20.84 -11.82
C PRO A 562 -10.43 -19.80 -11.97
N HIS A 563 -10.31 -18.84 -11.05
CA HIS A 563 -9.21 -17.86 -11.09
C HIS A 563 -7.88 -18.52 -10.73
N SER A 564 -7.87 -19.37 -9.70
CA SER A 564 -6.72 -20.22 -9.34
C SER A 564 -6.37 -21.21 -10.46
N ALA A 565 -7.37 -21.76 -11.15
CA ALA A 565 -7.17 -22.66 -12.28
C ALA A 565 -6.41 -21.98 -13.43
N VAL A 566 -6.82 -20.78 -13.85
CA VAL A 566 -6.08 -19.99 -14.85
C VAL A 566 -4.60 -19.80 -14.45
N ALA A 567 -4.32 -19.49 -13.18
CA ALA A 567 -2.94 -19.38 -12.71
C ALA A 567 -2.18 -20.72 -12.72
N VAL A 568 -2.83 -21.82 -12.35
CA VAL A 568 -2.24 -23.17 -12.38
C VAL A 568 -1.98 -23.65 -13.82
N THR A 569 -2.84 -23.34 -14.80
CA THR A 569 -2.59 -23.65 -16.22
C THR A 569 -1.30 -22.97 -16.69
N VAL A 570 -1.17 -21.66 -16.42
CA VAL A 570 0.03 -20.88 -16.79
C VAL A 570 1.27 -21.34 -16.01
N ALA A 571 1.12 -21.77 -14.76
CA ALA A 571 2.22 -22.32 -13.98
C ALA A 571 2.72 -23.66 -14.52
N LYS A 572 1.81 -24.61 -14.83
CA LYS A 572 2.16 -25.89 -15.50
C LYS A 572 2.87 -25.62 -16.85
N ARG A 573 2.41 -24.63 -17.64
CA ARG A 573 3.10 -24.19 -18.88
C ARG A 573 4.47 -23.57 -18.62
N SER A 574 4.65 -22.74 -17.59
CA SER A 574 5.92 -22.06 -17.29
C SER A 574 6.97 -23.04 -16.73
N LEU A 575 6.55 -24.03 -15.92
CA LEU A 575 7.37 -25.18 -15.53
C LEU A 575 7.83 -26.00 -16.74
N ALA A 576 6.94 -26.31 -17.69
CA ALA A 576 7.31 -27.02 -18.92
C ALA A 576 8.31 -26.22 -19.79
N LYS A 577 8.24 -24.88 -19.78
CA LYS A 577 9.19 -23.98 -20.47
C LYS A 577 10.55 -23.83 -19.75
N THR A 578 10.62 -24.07 -18.45
CA THR A 578 11.84 -23.80 -17.61
C THR A 578 12.55 -25.05 -17.09
N GLY A 579 11.88 -26.19 -17.07
CA GLY A 579 12.39 -27.43 -16.47
C GLY A 579 12.16 -27.50 -14.97
N SER A 580 12.30 -28.70 -14.41
CA SER A 580 11.90 -29.04 -13.04
C SER A 580 12.67 -28.31 -11.92
N ASN A 581 13.77 -27.62 -12.23
CA ASN A 581 14.62 -26.96 -11.23
C ASN A 581 14.12 -25.56 -10.78
N VAL A 582 13.07 -25.01 -11.42
CA VAL A 582 12.57 -23.66 -11.10
C VAL A 582 11.30 -23.73 -10.26
N HIS A 583 11.36 -23.26 -9.02
CA HIS A 583 10.20 -23.16 -8.14
C HIS A 583 9.19 -22.12 -8.61
N HIS A 584 7.91 -22.49 -8.54
CA HIS A 584 6.78 -21.65 -8.91
C HIS A 584 5.80 -21.54 -7.73
N ILE A 585 5.35 -20.31 -7.43
CA ILE A 585 4.26 -20.02 -6.50
C ILE A 585 3.09 -19.46 -7.33
N SER A 586 2.05 -20.26 -7.50
CA SER A 586 0.76 -19.84 -8.09
C SER A 586 -0.12 -19.22 -7.02
N LEU A 587 -0.79 -18.11 -7.30
CA LEU A 587 -1.61 -17.39 -6.32
C LEU A 587 -3.08 -17.82 -6.42
N SER A 588 -3.57 -18.55 -5.41
CA SER A 588 -4.98 -18.92 -5.32
C SER A 588 -5.78 -17.78 -4.70
N THR A 589 -6.71 -17.20 -5.48
CA THR A 589 -7.27 -15.87 -5.19
C THR A 589 -8.68 -15.88 -4.61
N ALA A 590 -9.41 -16.99 -4.67
CA ALA A 590 -10.72 -17.16 -4.05
C ALA A 590 -10.95 -18.61 -3.63
N HIS A 591 -11.85 -18.82 -2.67
CA HIS A 591 -12.29 -20.17 -2.30
C HIS A 591 -13.21 -20.75 -3.38
N PRO A 592 -13.12 -22.03 -3.77
CA PRO A 592 -13.91 -22.60 -4.87
C PRO A 592 -15.43 -22.45 -4.68
N ALA A 593 -15.90 -22.50 -3.43
CA ALA A 593 -17.30 -22.32 -3.07
C ALA A 593 -17.94 -20.99 -3.55
N LYS A 594 -17.12 -19.98 -3.87
CA LYS A 594 -17.58 -18.68 -4.39
C LYS A 594 -18.09 -18.75 -5.84
N PHE A 595 -17.74 -19.82 -6.56
CA PHE A 595 -18.02 -20.04 -7.99
C PHE A 595 -18.61 -21.44 -8.20
N SER A 596 -19.60 -21.79 -7.35
CA SER A 596 -20.19 -23.12 -7.24
C SER A 596 -20.60 -23.72 -8.59
N GLU A 597 -21.35 -22.97 -9.41
CA GLU A 597 -21.80 -23.38 -10.75
C GLU A 597 -20.65 -23.87 -11.65
N VAL A 598 -19.51 -23.16 -11.66
CA VAL A 598 -18.33 -23.53 -12.46
C VAL A 598 -17.67 -24.79 -11.90
N VAL A 599 -17.50 -24.86 -10.58
CA VAL A 599 -16.80 -25.96 -9.90
C VAL A 599 -17.63 -27.26 -9.95
N GLU A 600 -18.93 -27.18 -9.67
CA GLU A 600 -19.88 -28.28 -9.80
C GLU A 600 -19.96 -28.79 -11.25
N SER A 601 -19.99 -27.89 -12.23
CA SER A 601 -20.03 -28.26 -13.66
C SER A 601 -18.74 -28.96 -14.10
N ALA A 602 -17.57 -28.42 -13.71
CA ALA A 602 -16.26 -28.99 -14.04
C ALA A 602 -16.01 -30.37 -13.42
N LEU A 603 -16.50 -30.60 -12.21
CA LEU A 603 -16.30 -31.83 -11.43
C LEU A 603 -17.51 -32.77 -11.41
N LYS A 604 -18.53 -32.51 -12.25
CA LYS A 604 -19.76 -33.29 -12.31
C LYS A 604 -19.49 -34.75 -12.69
N GLY A 605 -19.72 -35.65 -11.73
CA GLY A 605 -19.50 -37.09 -11.92
C GLY A 605 -18.06 -37.56 -11.69
N GLU A 606 -17.16 -36.69 -11.22
CA GLU A 606 -15.83 -37.12 -10.77
C GLU A 606 -15.92 -37.99 -9.53
N ALA A 607 -15.14 -39.08 -9.51
CA ALA A 607 -15.24 -40.08 -8.46
C ALA A 607 -14.89 -39.49 -7.08
N GLY A 608 -15.83 -39.60 -6.14
CA GLY A 608 -15.70 -39.10 -4.78
C GLY A 608 -15.81 -37.59 -4.61
N PHE A 609 -16.23 -36.83 -5.63
CA PHE A 609 -16.52 -35.40 -5.48
C PHE A 609 -17.89 -35.15 -4.84
N ASN A 610 -17.96 -34.27 -3.84
CA ASN A 610 -19.21 -33.75 -3.27
C ASN A 610 -19.01 -32.30 -2.83
N PHE A 611 -19.69 -31.36 -3.51
CA PHE A 611 -19.56 -29.93 -3.25
C PHE A 611 -20.01 -29.53 -1.84
N ASP A 612 -21.12 -30.06 -1.32
CA ASP A 612 -21.66 -29.67 0.00
C ASP A 612 -20.81 -30.18 1.17
N GLU A 613 -20.13 -31.32 0.98
CA GLU A 613 -19.28 -31.95 2.00
C GLU A 613 -17.82 -31.46 1.94
N GLN A 614 -17.28 -31.22 0.75
CA GLN A 614 -15.84 -30.93 0.54
C GLN A 614 -15.54 -29.47 0.25
N VAL A 615 -16.50 -28.70 -0.26
CA VAL A 615 -16.26 -27.35 -0.80
C VAL A 615 -17.08 -26.29 -0.09
N LEU A 616 -18.35 -26.51 0.23
CA LEU A 616 -19.21 -25.49 0.82
C LEU A 616 -18.91 -25.28 2.32
N PRO A 617 -18.41 -24.10 2.75
CA PRO A 617 -18.13 -23.85 4.17
C PRO A 617 -19.41 -23.75 4.99
N ASP A 618 -19.37 -24.15 6.25
CA ASP A 618 -20.55 -24.09 7.13
C ASP A 618 -21.06 -22.66 7.38
N GLU A 619 -20.16 -21.66 7.31
CA GLU A 619 -20.55 -20.24 7.32
C GLU A 619 -21.47 -19.89 6.13
N PHE A 620 -21.27 -20.52 4.96
CA PHE A 620 -22.09 -20.30 3.78
C PHE A 620 -23.43 -21.04 3.89
N LYS A 621 -23.41 -22.28 4.40
CA LYS A 621 -24.64 -23.05 4.72
C LYS A 621 -25.53 -22.27 5.70
N ALA A 622 -24.93 -21.61 6.68
CA ALA A 622 -25.62 -20.78 7.66
C ALA A 622 -26.23 -19.48 7.09
N PHE A 623 -25.82 -18.99 5.91
CA PHE A 623 -26.41 -17.75 5.35
C PHE A 623 -27.92 -17.89 5.06
N ALA A 624 -28.39 -19.09 4.68
CA ALA A 624 -29.80 -19.34 4.39
C ALA A 624 -30.75 -19.15 5.60
N GLN A 625 -30.21 -18.98 6.81
CA GLN A 625 -30.95 -18.77 8.05
C GLN A 625 -30.76 -17.36 8.65
N LYS A 626 -29.94 -16.50 8.04
CA LYS A 626 -29.68 -15.14 8.53
C LYS A 626 -30.64 -14.13 7.92
N GLU A 627 -30.95 -13.08 8.68
CA GLU A 627 -31.63 -11.88 8.16
C GLU A 627 -30.80 -11.24 7.04
N THR A 628 -31.47 -10.75 5.99
CA THR A 628 -30.83 -10.03 4.88
C THR A 628 -31.33 -8.58 4.83
N ARG A 629 -30.42 -7.62 4.64
CA ARG A 629 -30.75 -6.21 4.39
C ARG A 629 -30.24 -5.76 3.02
N VAL A 630 -31.19 -5.52 2.12
CA VAL A 630 -30.97 -5.00 0.76
C VAL A 630 -32.11 -4.08 0.35
N THR A 631 -31.80 -2.98 -0.33
CA THR A 631 -32.78 -2.06 -0.92
C THR A 631 -32.81 -2.28 -2.44
N THR A 632 -33.98 -2.60 -3.01
CA THR A 632 -34.13 -2.57 -4.47
C THR A 632 -34.21 -1.12 -4.95
N VAL A 633 -33.51 -0.81 -6.03
CA VAL A 633 -33.57 0.48 -6.74
C VAL A 633 -33.66 0.25 -8.25
N GLU A 634 -34.23 1.20 -8.99
CA GLU A 634 -34.19 1.20 -10.46
C GLU A 634 -32.84 1.73 -10.98
N ASN A 635 -32.63 1.64 -12.29
CA ASN A 635 -31.45 2.21 -12.94
C ASN A 635 -31.56 3.74 -13.07
N SER A 636 -31.35 4.46 -11.96
CA SER A 636 -31.25 5.92 -11.89
C SER A 636 -30.19 6.31 -10.86
N TRP A 637 -29.17 7.04 -11.31
CA TRP A 637 -28.10 7.50 -10.42
C TRP A 637 -28.59 8.58 -9.44
N GLU A 638 -29.60 9.36 -9.83
CA GLU A 638 -30.26 10.34 -8.98
C GLU A 638 -30.98 9.67 -7.81
N LYS A 639 -31.76 8.61 -8.07
CA LYS A 639 -32.46 7.85 -7.03
C LYS A 639 -31.49 7.12 -6.10
N VAL A 640 -30.41 6.55 -6.64
CA VAL A 640 -29.32 6.01 -5.81
C VAL A 640 -28.69 7.11 -4.95
N ARG A 641 -28.35 8.27 -5.52
CA ARG A 641 -27.73 9.39 -4.79
C ARG A 641 -28.56 9.84 -3.59
N GLU A 642 -29.87 10.02 -3.74
CA GLU A 642 -30.72 10.43 -2.61
C GLU A 642 -30.87 9.33 -1.54
N ILE A 643 -30.82 8.04 -1.92
CA ILE A 643 -30.74 6.93 -0.96
C ILE A 643 -29.42 6.98 -0.18
N VAL A 644 -28.28 7.17 -0.86
CA VAL A 644 -26.95 7.26 -0.23
C VAL A 644 -26.83 8.48 0.69
N LYS A 645 -27.32 9.65 0.27
CA LYS A 645 -27.40 10.86 1.13
C LYS A 645 -28.16 10.58 2.43
N ARG A 646 -29.34 9.99 2.32
CA ARG A 646 -30.17 9.65 3.50
C ARG A 646 -29.46 8.65 4.42
N GLN A 647 -28.85 7.60 3.86
CA GLN A 647 -28.12 6.58 4.63
C GLN A 647 -26.89 7.16 5.37
N ALA A 648 -26.06 7.95 4.68
CA ALA A 648 -24.90 8.60 5.29
C ALA A 648 -25.34 9.60 6.38
N GLU A 649 -26.41 10.37 6.15
CA GLU A 649 -26.99 11.24 7.18
C GLU A 649 -27.51 10.46 8.41
N GLU A 650 -28.15 9.31 8.21
CA GLU A 650 -28.63 8.44 9.29
C GLU A 650 -27.47 7.87 10.12
N ASP A 651 -26.40 7.42 9.47
CA ASP A 651 -25.18 6.98 10.14
C ASP A 651 -24.52 8.12 10.94
N ILE A 652 -24.28 9.29 10.34
CA ILE A 652 -23.64 10.45 11.00
C ILE A 652 -24.45 10.90 12.23
N LYS A 653 -25.78 10.92 12.14
CA LYS A 653 -26.67 11.24 13.28
C LYS A 653 -26.53 10.21 14.39
N ALA A 654 -26.47 8.93 14.04
CA ALA A 654 -26.38 7.82 14.99
C ALA A 654 -24.95 7.53 15.51
N GLU A 655 -23.92 8.18 14.97
CA GLU A 655 -22.60 8.33 15.61
C GLU A 655 -22.54 9.55 16.53
N SER A 656 -23.20 10.65 16.16
CA SER A 656 -23.25 11.87 16.98
C SER A 656 -24.04 11.72 18.29
N SER A 657 -24.72 10.58 18.48
CA SER A 657 -25.53 10.23 19.65
C SER A 657 -24.96 9.10 20.51
N ALA A 658 -23.72 8.65 20.26
CA ALA A 658 -23.11 7.45 20.85
C ALA A 658 -21.70 7.71 21.43
#